data_AF-A0A9P9LI96-F1
#
_entry.id   AF-A0A9P9LI96-F1
#
_cell.length_a   1.000
_cell.length_b   1.000
_cell.length_c   1.000
_cell.angle_alpha   90.00
_cell.angle_beta   90.00
_cell.angle_gamma   90.00
#
_symmetry.space_group_name_H-M   'P 1'
#
loop_
_entity.id
_entity.type
_entity.pdbx_description
1 polymer ?
#
loop_
_entity_poly.entity_id
_entity_poly.type
_entity_poly.pdbx_seq_one_letter_code
_entity_poly.pdbx_strand_id
1 'polypeptide(L)'
;MSTLQLTDIYSLAGLKSILPSHQKDDAAFLALVLLCCIFYLKIRDKQDPHHHLWFEKPQATASGGQKAETRDIGEKLEESKKDLVIFWGSQSGTAEGLANRLSRDCRRRFGRDALVADLSDYDPASISHIPEAKFAIFIVSTYGEGDPSDNAAQFLSWIESNKSTRLPKLRYAAFGLGNSKYKFYNRVVDIVVDALDGFGAMALMPTGKADDANGTTDEDFTGWKQEFFGVMRGDLGFEERPEQYEPMYRVVEDTSLGVIDLHLGEPIQARGKKNAAAVSSIQALPIKSAKNLLSTIDRNCLHLELDTSAFPELKYKTGDHLAVWPSNPAEEVQRLVRVLRLQDRFDTPLLISSFDPSNQVKYPSPTTWSAIFQHYLEICAPVSRETVLALAQFATSASSRDKLQEIGKDKSTYYTYCFHNHTTLGRLLENISSPIDTWSNLPLSFILESLTPLSPRYYSISSSSVVSPKQISITVATTSEPSPNCTVPIPGLTTTYLQAIESKHSIPANTPNSYPHAHFQYNLSETISLLDNGTKLYAHIRKSKFRLPTQTKTPIIMIASGSGMAPFRGFLAERARLSSMGREVGRSLLFFGCRSPENMLYGAELAALQSGNGNMEVVTAYSRSEKRKGGGKVYVQDRLEERGEEVMRLLLEEGAYFYICGSASMAREVAGRLGECLRRSLGWDEERLRSWSEGMRRGKRWQEDVWG
;
A
#
# COMPACT_ATOMS: atom_id res chain seq x y z
N MET A 1 -38.54 37.39 46.95
CA MET A 1 -37.73 38.61 47.19
C MET A 1 -36.48 38.53 46.31
N SER A 2 -36.14 39.40 45.38
CA SER A 2 -36.83 40.44 44.59
C SER A 2 -35.84 40.76 43.45
N THR A 3 -36.28 40.74 42.20
CA THR A 3 -35.56 41.21 41.01
C THR A 3 -35.81 42.72 40.81
N LEU A 4 -34.89 43.46 40.18
CA LEU A 4 -35.20 44.58 39.26
C LEU A 4 -33.97 45.09 38.48
N GLN A 5 -34.23 45.49 37.23
CA GLN A 5 -33.33 45.80 36.11
C GLN A 5 -33.10 47.32 35.90
N LEU A 6 -32.20 47.63 34.95
CA LEU A 6 -31.97 48.87 34.19
C LEU A 6 -33.14 49.85 34.09
N THR A 7 -32.86 51.16 34.17
CA THR A 7 -33.31 52.20 33.20
C THR A 7 -32.72 53.60 33.49
N ASP A 8 -32.53 54.34 32.39
CA ASP A 8 -32.52 55.81 32.23
C ASP A 8 -31.27 56.67 32.50
N ILE A 9 -30.51 56.87 31.41
CA ILE A 9 -29.62 57.99 31.13
C ILE A 9 -30.44 59.08 30.42
N TYR A 10 -30.80 60.18 31.09
CA TYR A 10 -31.19 61.45 30.45
C TYR A 10 -30.83 62.64 31.33
N SER A 11 -29.81 63.41 30.91
CA SER A 11 -29.69 64.84 31.26
C SER A 11 -28.65 65.50 30.35
N LEU A 12 -29.18 66.14 29.31
CA LEU A 12 -28.49 66.76 28.17
C LEU A 12 -28.21 68.25 28.41
N ALA A 13 -27.77 68.62 29.62
CA ALA A 13 -27.64 70.03 30.03
C ALA A 13 -26.19 70.59 30.02
N GLY A 14 -25.17 69.72 29.97
CA GLY A 14 -23.77 70.13 30.10
C GLY A 14 -23.04 70.52 28.80
N LEU A 15 -23.61 70.27 27.63
CA LEU A 15 -22.91 70.38 26.34
C LEU A 15 -23.08 71.74 25.63
N LYS A 16 -23.83 72.69 26.21
CA LYS A 16 -24.08 74.02 25.61
C LYS A 16 -22.96 75.04 25.82
N SER A 17 -21.86 74.71 26.49
CA SER A 17 -20.76 75.65 26.77
C SER A 17 -19.56 75.52 25.82
N ILE A 18 -19.59 74.61 24.85
CA ILE A 18 -18.50 74.41 23.89
C ILE A 18 -19.10 74.45 22.50
N LEU A 19 -19.18 75.64 21.90
CA LEU A 19 -19.07 75.88 20.44
C LEU A 19 -19.59 77.29 20.12
N PRO A 20 -18.69 78.19 19.73
CA PRO A 20 -18.98 79.03 18.59
C PRO A 20 -17.98 78.78 17.45
N SER A 21 -18.49 78.96 16.23
CA SER A 21 -17.80 79.24 14.96
C SER A 21 -17.25 78.11 14.06
N HIS A 22 -18.03 77.06 13.76
CA HIS A 22 -17.80 76.26 12.53
C HIS A 22 -19.10 75.80 11.81
N GLN A 23 -20.17 76.60 11.88
CA GLN A 23 -21.46 76.24 11.24
C GLN A 23 -21.39 76.00 9.71
N LYS A 24 -20.38 76.55 9.01
CA LYS A 24 -20.22 76.34 7.57
C LYS A 24 -19.40 75.09 7.24
N ASP A 25 -18.38 74.79 8.04
CA ASP A 25 -17.52 73.62 7.83
C ASP A 25 -18.24 72.34 8.28
N ASP A 26 -19.01 72.41 9.36
CA ASP A 26 -19.87 71.31 9.80
C ASP A 26 -20.97 71.02 8.77
N ALA A 27 -21.56 72.06 8.17
CA ALA A 27 -22.55 71.88 7.10
C ALA A 27 -21.92 71.32 5.81
N ALA A 28 -20.71 71.77 5.45
CA ALA A 28 -19.97 71.24 4.31
C ALA A 28 -19.56 69.76 4.52
N PHE A 29 -19.11 69.42 5.73
CA PHE A 29 -18.79 68.05 6.11
C PHE A 29 -20.03 67.17 6.12
N LEU A 30 -21.15 67.64 6.67
CA LEU A 30 -22.41 66.89 6.66
C LEU A 30 -22.92 66.67 5.23
N ALA A 31 -22.80 67.68 4.36
CA ALA A 31 -23.16 67.57 2.95
C ALA A 31 -22.25 66.58 2.20
N LEU A 32 -20.95 66.57 2.48
CA LEU A 32 -20.00 65.62 1.92
C LEU A 32 -20.32 64.19 2.39
N VAL A 33 -20.61 64.00 3.68
CA VAL A 33 -21.00 62.69 4.23
C VAL A 33 -22.31 62.21 3.60
N LEU A 34 -23.30 63.09 3.42
CA LEU A 34 -24.55 62.76 2.74
C LEU A 34 -24.33 62.37 1.27
N LEU A 35 -23.49 63.10 0.54
CA LEU A 35 -23.11 62.77 -0.84
C LEU A 35 -22.39 61.42 -0.91
N CYS A 36 -21.44 61.16 -0.01
CA CYS A 36 -20.74 59.88 0.09
C CYS A 36 -21.70 58.73 0.44
N CYS A 37 -22.65 58.94 1.34
CA CYS A 37 -23.68 57.95 1.69
C CYS A 37 -24.61 57.66 0.50
N ILE A 38 -25.06 58.68 -0.24
CA ILE A 38 -25.88 58.50 -1.44
C ILE A 38 -25.08 57.78 -2.54
N PHE A 39 -23.81 58.13 -2.72
CA PHE A 39 -22.90 57.45 -3.66
C PHE A 39 -22.68 55.99 -3.28
N TYR A 40 -22.43 55.72 -1.99
CA TYR A 40 -22.26 54.37 -1.46
C TYR A 40 -23.53 53.54 -1.64
N LEU A 41 -24.72 54.08 -1.35
CA LEU A 41 -26.00 53.40 -1.57
C LEU A 41 -26.27 53.14 -3.06
N LYS A 42 -25.85 54.03 -3.97
CA LYS A 42 -25.97 53.82 -5.42
C LYS A 42 -25.01 52.77 -6.00
N ILE A 43 -23.86 52.55 -5.37
CA ILE A 43 -22.86 51.56 -5.82
C ILE A 43 -23.06 50.21 -5.15
N ARG A 44 -23.59 50.19 -3.92
CA ARG A 44 -23.81 48.97 -3.14
C ARG A 44 -24.68 47.93 -3.86
N ASP A 45 -25.63 48.37 -4.69
CA ASP A 45 -26.52 47.48 -5.45
C ASP A 45 -26.06 47.22 -6.89
N LYS A 46 -24.90 47.76 -7.31
CA LYS A 46 -24.25 47.35 -8.55
C LYS A 46 -23.22 46.28 -8.24
N GLN A 47 -23.54 45.03 -8.56
CA GLN A 47 -22.53 43.98 -8.64
C GLN A 47 -21.41 44.45 -9.56
N ASP A 48 -20.18 44.49 -9.05
CA ASP A 48 -19.01 44.80 -9.85
C ASP A 48 -18.94 43.78 -11.01
N PRO A 49 -19.04 44.23 -12.29
CA PRO A 49 -18.99 43.32 -13.43
C PRO A 49 -17.68 42.54 -13.50
N HIS A 50 -16.65 42.98 -12.78
CA HIS A 50 -15.33 42.36 -12.67
C HIS A 50 -15.07 41.71 -11.30
N HIS A 51 -16.08 41.55 -10.44
CA HIS A 51 -15.94 40.86 -9.15
C HIS A 51 -15.37 39.43 -9.30
N HIS A 52 -15.57 38.80 -10.47
CA HIS A 52 -14.98 37.50 -10.81
C HIS A 52 -13.45 37.56 -11.02
N LEU A 53 -12.88 38.70 -11.42
CA LEU A 53 -11.44 38.89 -11.64
C LEU A 53 -10.66 39.08 -10.33
N TRP A 54 -11.31 39.54 -9.25
CA TRP A 54 -10.65 39.75 -7.95
C TRP A 54 -10.32 38.44 -7.22
N PHE A 55 -10.96 37.34 -7.60
CA PHE A 55 -10.73 36.01 -7.04
C PHE A 55 -10.02 35.05 -8.03
N GLU A 56 -9.56 35.54 -9.18
CA GLU A 56 -8.66 34.78 -10.04
C GLU A 56 -7.25 34.76 -9.43
N LYS A 57 -6.80 33.58 -9.02
CA LYS A 57 -5.41 33.36 -8.59
C LYS A 57 -4.46 33.73 -9.75
N PRO A 58 -3.35 34.47 -9.51
CA PRO A 58 -2.37 34.85 -10.55
C PRO A 58 -1.66 33.69 -11.28
N GLN A 59 -2.04 32.43 -11.01
CA GLN A 59 -1.52 31.23 -11.68
C GLN A 59 -2.48 30.68 -12.76
N ALA A 60 -3.67 31.27 -12.94
CA ALA A 60 -4.63 30.83 -13.97
C ALA A 60 -4.27 31.33 -15.40
N THR A 61 -3.34 32.27 -15.54
CA THR A 61 -2.86 32.74 -16.86
C THR A 61 -1.72 31.90 -17.45
N ALA A 62 -1.30 30.83 -16.76
CA ALA A 62 -0.40 29.81 -17.30
C ALA A 62 -1.09 28.46 -17.58
N SER A 63 -2.42 28.38 -17.45
CA SER A 63 -3.19 27.24 -17.96
C SER A 63 -3.69 27.56 -19.36
N GLY A 64 -2.87 27.27 -20.38
CA GLY A 64 -3.45 26.88 -21.67
C GLY A 64 -4.48 25.80 -21.37
N GLY A 65 -5.74 26.04 -21.73
CA GLY A 65 -6.86 25.19 -21.34
C GLY A 65 -6.63 23.74 -21.72
N GLN A 66 -6.16 22.92 -20.77
CA GLN A 66 -6.32 21.48 -20.85
C GLN A 66 -7.82 21.24 -20.67
N LYS A 67 -8.50 20.86 -21.76
CA LYS A 67 -9.83 20.23 -21.69
C LYS A 67 -9.81 19.21 -20.54
N ALA A 68 -10.86 19.20 -19.71
CA ALA A 68 -11.04 18.14 -18.72
C ALA A 68 -10.93 16.79 -19.43
N GLU A 69 -10.04 15.91 -18.96
CA GLU A 69 -9.88 14.59 -19.57
C GLU A 69 -11.20 13.82 -19.54
N THR A 70 -11.59 13.27 -20.70
CA THR A 70 -12.81 12.47 -20.82
C THR A 70 -12.74 11.24 -19.92
N ARG A 71 -13.88 10.90 -19.29
CA ARG A 71 -14.07 9.68 -18.51
C ARG A 71 -14.65 8.55 -19.35
N ASP A 72 -14.91 8.81 -20.63
CA ASP A 72 -15.39 7.84 -21.60
C ASP A 72 -14.21 7.09 -22.22
N ILE A 73 -14.14 5.78 -22.00
CA ILE A 73 -13.02 4.99 -22.53
C ILE A 73 -13.04 4.91 -24.06
N GLY A 74 -14.21 4.91 -24.70
CA GLY A 74 -14.34 4.89 -26.15
C GLY A 74 -13.77 6.16 -26.77
N GLU A 75 -14.14 7.32 -26.22
CA GLU A 75 -13.61 8.62 -26.65
C GLU A 75 -12.09 8.69 -26.41
N LYS A 76 -11.61 8.29 -25.22
CA LYS A 76 -10.17 8.30 -24.90
C LYS A 76 -9.36 7.41 -25.84
N LEU A 77 -9.88 6.24 -26.22
CA LEU A 77 -9.22 5.32 -27.16
C LEU A 77 -9.06 5.92 -28.56
N GLU A 78 -10.03 6.72 -29.01
CA GLU A 78 -9.96 7.43 -30.28
C GLU A 78 -9.02 8.64 -30.22
N GLU A 79 -9.13 9.47 -29.17
CA GLU A 79 -8.27 10.64 -28.96
C GLU A 79 -6.79 10.27 -28.87
N SER A 80 -6.49 9.16 -28.16
CA SER A 80 -5.12 8.66 -27.97
C SER A 80 -4.62 7.75 -29.11
N LYS A 81 -5.48 7.45 -30.09
CA LYS A 81 -5.19 6.56 -31.23
C LYS A 81 -4.61 5.20 -30.81
N LYS A 82 -5.09 4.64 -29.69
CA LYS A 82 -4.64 3.34 -29.16
C LYS A 82 -5.48 2.21 -29.78
N ASP A 83 -4.84 1.07 -30.05
CA ASP A 83 -5.42 -0.11 -30.71
C ASP A 83 -6.28 -0.98 -29.75
N LEU A 84 -5.94 -1.00 -28.47
CA LEU A 84 -6.64 -1.78 -27.44
C LEU A 84 -6.60 -1.07 -26.08
N VAL A 85 -7.41 -1.55 -25.13
CA VAL A 85 -7.39 -1.10 -23.72
C VAL A 85 -7.03 -2.24 -22.80
N ILE A 86 -6.19 -1.97 -21.80
CA ILE A 86 -5.86 -2.88 -20.71
C ILE A 86 -6.29 -2.23 -19.40
N PHE A 87 -7.43 -2.67 -18.89
CA PHE A 87 -7.94 -2.27 -17.59
C PHE A 87 -7.20 -3.00 -16.48
N TRP A 88 -6.89 -2.30 -15.40
CA TRP A 88 -6.32 -2.91 -14.21
C TRP A 88 -7.03 -2.48 -12.93
N GLY A 89 -7.15 -3.43 -12.00
CA GLY A 89 -7.65 -3.23 -10.65
C GLY A 89 -6.64 -3.75 -9.63
N SER A 90 -5.94 -2.86 -8.91
CA SER A 90 -4.83 -3.23 -8.03
C SER A 90 -4.81 -2.43 -6.73
N GLN A 91 -4.50 -3.10 -5.61
CA GLN A 91 -4.22 -2.41 -4.33
C GLN A 91 -2.72 -2.21 -4.09
N SER A 92 -1.90 -3.22 -4.43
CA SER A 92 -0.46 -3.26 -4.18
C SER A 92 0.39 -2.89 -5.41
N GLY A 93 -0.25 -2.61 -6.55
CA GLY A 93 0.43 -2.28 -7.81
C GLY A 93 0.80 -3.49 -8.68
N THR A 94 0.56 -4.74 -8.23
CA THR A 94 0.93 -5.94 -9.00
C THR A 94 0.18 -6.02 -10.33
N ALA A 95 -1.15 -5.89 -10.32
CA ALA A 95 -1.96 -5.91 -11.55
C ALA A 95 -1.65 -4.72 -12.47
N GLU A 96 -1.39 -3.54 -11.90
CA GLU A 96 -0.93 -2.37 -12.66
C GLU A 96 0.41 -2.66 -13.36
N GLY A 97 1.35 -3.26 -12.65
CA GLY A 97 2.66 -3.65 -13.19
C GLY A 97 2.54 -4.63 -14.36
N LEU A 98 1.69 -5.66 -14.21
CA LEU A 98 1.43 -6.63 -15.27
C LEU A 98 0.71 -6.01 -16.48
N ALA A 99 -0.23 -5.09 -16.27
CA ALA A 99 -0.91 -4.37 -17.35
C ALA A 99 0.07 -3.49 -18.16
N ASN A 100 0.94 -2.75 -17.47
CA ASN A 100 2.00 -1.98 -18.12
C ASN A 100 2.96 -2.91 -18.89
N ARG A 101 3.32 -4.06 -18.32
CA ARG A 101 4.17 -5.06 -18.99
C ARG A 101 3.52 -5.60 -20.26
N LEU A 102 2.25 -5.99 -20.20
CA LEU A 102 1.52 -6.47 -21.37
C LEU A 102 1.42 -5.41 -22.47
N SER A 103 1.14 -4.16 -22.09
CA SER A 103 1.12 -3.03 -23.04
C SER A 103 2.43 -2.89 -23.81
N ARG A 104 3.57 -3.01 -23.11
CA ARG A 104 4.90 -2.94 -23.74
C ARG A 104 5.10 -4.07 -24.73
N ASP A 105 4.73 -5.28 -24.35
CA ASP A 105 4.95 -6.45 -25.17
C ASP A 105 4.04 -6.44 -26.40
N CYS A 106 2.79 -5.96 -26.28
CA CYS A 106 1.89 -5.72 -27.41
C CYS A 106 2.51 -4.72 -28.42
N ARG A 107 3.13 -3.64 -27.94
CA ARG A 107 3.80 -2.67 -28.81
C ARG A 107 5.04 -3.28 -29.47
N ARG A 108 5.94 -3.89 -28.68
CA ARG A 108 7.21 -4.44 -29.16
C ARG A 108 7.01 -5.59 -30.14
N ARG A 109 6.15 -6.56 -29.80
CA ARG A 109 5.96 -7.78 -30.62
C ARG A 109 4.93 -7.60 -31.73
N PHE A 110 3.89 -6.80 -31.57
CA PHE A 110 2.80 -6.72 -32.54
C PHE A 110 2.58 -5.32 -33.13
N GLY A 111 3.38 -4.34 -32.70
CA GLY A 111 3.21 -2.94 -33.11
C GLY A 111 1.94 -2.28 -32.58
N ARG A 112 1.25 -2.89 -31.61
CA ARG A 112 -0.06 -2.43 -31.11
C ARG A 112 0.10 -1.57 -29.87
N ASP A 113 -0.41 -0.35 -29.93
CA ASP A 113 -0.40 0.58 -28.81
C ASP A 113 -1.61 0.32 -27.90
N ALA A 114 -1.38 -0.03 -26.64
CA ALA A 114 -2.44 -0.21 -25.67
C ALA A 114 -2.62 1.02 -24.77
N LEU A 115 -3.88 1.33 -24.43
CA LEU A 115 -4.21 2.26 -23.35
C LEU A 115 -4.27 1.48 -22.04
N VAL A 116 -3.33 1.74 -21.13
CA VAL A 116 -3.35 1.15 -19.78
C VAL A 116 -4.23 2.01 -18.88
N ALA A 117 -5.35 1.47 -18.41
CA ALA A 117 -6.42 2.22 -17.78
C ALA A 117 -6.70 1.74 -16.34
N ASP A 118 -6.63 2.64 -15.36
CA ASP A 118 -7.19 2.38 -14.03
C ASP A 118 -8.71 2.31 -14.15
N LEU A 119 -9.33 1.25 -13.63
CA LEU A 119 -10.79 1.08 -13.68
C LEU A 119 -11.58 2.25 -13.06
N SER A 120 -11.02 2.95 -12.08
CA SER A 120 -11.66 4.10 -11.42
C SER A 120 -11.58 5.40 -12.22
N ASP A 121 -10.69 5.49 -13.21
CA ASP A 121 -10.51 6.70 -14.01
C ASP A 121 -11.64 6.88 -15.04
N TYR A 122 -12.28 5.78 -15.46
CA TYR A 122 -13.32 5.79 -16.48
C TYR A 122 -14.70 5.45 -15.91
N ASP A 123 -15.75 5.81 -16.64
CA ASP A 123 -17.11 5.46 -16.27
C ASP A 123 -17.45 4.05 -16.77
N PRO A 124 -17.88 3.10 -15.91
CA PRO A 124 -18.09 1.70 -16.28
C PRO A 124 -18.98 1.46 -17.51
N ALA A 125 -20.02 2.29 -17.69
CA ALA A 125 -20.94 2.18 -18.82
C ALA A 125 -20.28 2.48 -20.19
N SER A 126 -19.19 3.25 -20.20
CA SER A 126 -18.49 3.63 -21.44
C SER A 126 -17.77 2.46 -22.12
N ILE A 127 -17.66 1.29 -21.47
CA ILE A 127 -17.16 0.06 -22.10
C ILE A 127 -17.98 -0.33 -23.34
N SER A 128 -19.27 0.05 -23.38
CA SER A 128 -20.13 -0.13 -24.56
C SER A 128 -19.70 0.72 -25.77
N HIS A 129 -18.89 1.76 -25.56
CA HIS A 129 -18.37 2.64 -26.60
C HIS A 129 -17.02 2.18 -27.17
N ILE A 130 -16.45 1.07 -26.68
CA ILE A 130 -15.23 0.49 -27.25
C ILE A 130 -15.55 0.01 -28.68
N PRO A 131 -14.82 0.50 -29.71
CA PRO A 131 -15.06 0.10 -31.09
C PRO A 131 -14.88 -1.41 -31.30
N GLU A 132 -15.71 -2.00 -32.16
CA GLU A 132 -15.70 -3.44 -32.49
C GLU A 132 -14.35 -3.93 -33.05
N ALA A 133 -13.62 -3.06 -33.73
CA ALA A 133 -12.28 -3.32 -34.24
C ALA A 133 -11.23 -3.48 -33.11
N LYS A 134 -11.49 -2.91 -31.93
CA LYS A 134 -10.64 -2.95 -30.74
C LYS A 134 -11.14 -4.02 -29.76
N PHE A 135 -10.37 -4.28 -28.72
CA PHE A 135 -10.74 -5.23 -27.66
C PHE A 135 -10.20 -4.77 -26.30
N ALA A 136 -10.73 -5.35 -25.23
CA ALA A 136 -10.38 -5.00 -23.85
C ALA A 136 -9.67 -6.16 -23.14
N ILE A 137 -8.71 -5.85 -22.28
CA ILE A 137 -8.08 -6.82 -21.40
C ILE A 137 -8.34 -6.39 -19.96
N PHE A 138 -8.75 -7.32 -19.09
CA PHE A 138 -8.99 -7.05 -17.67
C PHE A 138 -7.96 -7.78 -16.82
N ILE A 139 -7.14 -7.03 -16.09
CA ILE A 139 -6.16 -7.57 -15.13
C ILE A 139 -6.56 -7.13 -13.72
N VAL A 140 -7.20 -8.01 -12.95
CA VAL A 140 -7.85 -7.62 -11.69
C VAL A 140 -7.39 -8.48 -10.51
N SER A 141 -7.10 -7.83 -9.38
CA SER A 141 -6.70 -8.48 -8.14
C SER A 141 -7.88 -8.71 -7.20
N THR A 142 -7.86 -9.84 -6.49
CA THR A 142 -8.82 -10.18 -5.43
C THR A 142 -8.22 -9.90 -4.05
N TYR A 143 -8.97 -9.25 -3.16
CA TYR A 143 -8.53 -8.91 -1.80
C TYR A 143 -9.48 -9.44 -0.72
N GLY A 144 -8.94 -9.68 0.48
CA GLY A 144 -9.71 -10.02 1.66
C GLY A 144 -10.67 -11.20 1.44
N GLU A 145 -11.97 -10.93 1.55
CA GLU A 145 -13.05 -11.92 1.46
C GLU A 145 -13.60 -12.08 0.03
N GLY A 146 -12.73 -11.92 -0.96
CA GLY A 146 -13.12 -11.94 -2.37
C GLY A 146 -13.59 -10.60 -2.89
N ASP A 147 -13.23 -9.52 -2.20
CA ASP A 147 -13.56 -8.14 -2.55
C ASP A 147 -12.62 -7.63 -3.67
N PRO A 148 -13.08 -6.67 -4.49
CA PRO A 148 -12.21 -5.96 -5.43
C PRO A 148 -11.18 -5.08 -4.71
N SER A 149 -10.13 -4.71 -5.44
CA SER A 149 -9.32 -3.55 -5.11
C SER A 149 -10.17 -2.28 -5.05
N ASP A 150 -9.73 -1.30 -4.25
CA ASP A 150 -10.46 -0.04 -4.05
C ASP A 150 -10.77 0.66 -5.39
N ASN A 151 -9.84 0.60 -6.36
CA ASN A 151 -9.98 1.21 -7.68
C ASN A 151 -10.89 0.41 -8.65
N ALA A 152 -11.18 -0.86 -8.37
CA ALA A 152 -12.12 -1.67 -9.15
C ALA A 152 -13.54 -1.71 -8.55
N ALA A 153 -13.74 -1.19 -7.34
CA ALA A 153 -15.01 -1.30 -6.61
C ALA A 153 -16.21 -0.68 -7.35
N GLN A 154 -16.04 0.48 -7.98
CA GLN A 154 -17.11 1.13 -8.75
C GLN A 154 -17.53 0.29 -9.96
N PHE A 155 -16.55 -0.28 -10.67
CA PHE A 155 -16.79 -1.15 -11.83
C PHE A 155 -17.53 -2.42 -11.42
N LEU A 156 -17.10 -3.09 -10.34
CA LEU A 156 -17.78 -4.28 -9.83
C LEU A 156 -19.22 -3.99 -9.40
N SER A 157 -19.45 -2.90 -8.68
CA SER A 157 -20.80 -2.51 -8.28
C SER A 157 -21.71 -2.25 -9.49
N TRP A 158 -21.15 -1.69 -10.57
CA TRP A 158 -21.89 -1.46 -11.81
C TRP A 158 -22.27 -2.77 -12.51
N ILE A 159 -21.34 -3.71 -12.71
CA ILE A 159 -21.65 -4.99 -13.38
C ILE A 159 -22.67 -5.82 -12.59
N GLU A 160 -22.62 -5.80 -11.26
CA GLU A 160 -23.57 -6.52 -10.40
C GLU A 160 -24.99 -5.92 -10.45
N SER A 161 -25.08 -4.59 -10.54
CA SER A 161 -26.34 -3.86 -10.55
C SER A 161 -27.02 -3.83 -11.92
N ASN A 162 -26.25 -3.95 -13.02
CA ASN A 162 -26.74 -3.73 -14.39
C ASN A 162 -26.81 -5.02 -15.21
N LYS A 163 -27.42 -6.09 -14.66
CA LYS A 163 -27.54 -7.42 -15.29
C LYS A 163 -28.24 -7.45 -16.67
N SER A 164 -28.98 -6.39 -17.01
CA SER A 164 -29.69 -6.23 -18.29
C SER A 164 -28.83 -5.62 -19.40
N THR A 165 -27.60 -5.21 -19.11
CA THR A 165 -26.67 -4.63 -20.08
C THR A 165 -26.36 -5.62 -21.21
N ARG A 166 -26.10 -5.09 -22.41
CA ARG A 166 -25.73 -5.87 -23.59
C ARG A 166 -24.49 -5.27 -24.24
N LEU A 167 -23.47 -6.10 -24.45
CA LEU A 167 -22.16 -5.76 -25.02
C LEU A 167 -21.77 -6.72 -26.17
N PRO A 168 -22.64 -6.95 -27.17
CA PRO A 168 -22.45 -8.01 -28.17
C PRO A 168 -21.22 -7.82 -29.07
N LYS A 169 -20.67 -6.61 -29.11
CA LYS A 169 -19.51 -6.24 -29.93
C LYS A 169 -18.19 -6.25 -29.15
N LEU A 170 -18.26 -6.37 -27.83
CA LEU A 170 -17.08 -6.30 -26.99
C LEU A 170 -16.36 -7.64 -27.06
N ARG A 171 -15.11 -7.62 -27.53
CA ARG A 171 -14.18 -8.74 -27.40
C ARG A 171 -13.28 -8.49 -26.21
N TYR A 172 -13.02 -9.51 -25.40
CA TYR A 172 -12.21 -9.34 -24.21
C TYR A 172 -11.32 -10.53 -23.85
N ALA A 173 -10.27 -10.27 -23.07
CA ALA A 173 -9.50 -11.28 -22.36
C ALA A 173 -9.39 -10.90 -20.87
N ALA A 174 -9.24 -11.88 -19.98
CA ALA A 174 -9.20 -11.62 -18.54
C ALA A 174 -8.10 -12.43 -17.84
N PHE A 175 -7.44 -11.78 -16.87
CA PHE A 175 -6.43 -12.37 -16.02
C PHE A 175 -6.65 -11.95 -14.55
N GLY A 176 -6.84 -12.93 -13.67
CA GLY A 176 -7.03 -12.71 -12.25
C GLY A 176 -5.73 -12.86 -11.46
N LEU A 177 -5.54 -11.99 -10.47
CA LEU A 177 -4.53 -12.18 -9.43
C LEU A 177 -5.21 -12.57 -8.13
N GLY A 178 -4.89 -13.76 -7.63
CA GLY A 178 -5.43 -14.28 -6.38
C GLY A 178 -4.40 -15.11 -5.62
N ASN A 179 -4.83 -15.68 -4.50
CA ASN A 179 -4.00 -16.50 -3.65
C ASN A 179 -4.85 -17.64 -3.09
N SER A 180 -4.48 -18.89 -3.40
CA SER A 180 -5.25 -20.09 -3.03
C SER A 180 -5.23 -20.39 -1.52
N LYS A 181 -4.38 -19.68 -0.75
CA LYS A 181 -4.47 -19.67 0.72
C LYS A 181 -5.67 -18.88 1.23
N TYR A 182 -6.36 -18.11 0.39
CA TYR A 182 -7.60 -17.41 0.75
C TYR A 182 -8.81 -18.20 0.25
N LYS A 183 -9.93 -18.08 0.98
CA LYS A 183 -11.16 -18.81 0.68
C LYS A 183 -11.72 -18.47 -0.71
N PHE A 184 -11.66 -17.20 -1.09
CA PHE A 184 -12.23 -16.67 -2.33
C PHE A 184 -11.15 -16.49 -3.39
N TYR A 185 -10.54 -17.61 -3.80
CA TYR A 185 -9.47 -17.62 -4.80
C TYR A 185 -9.94 -17.03 -6.14
N ASN A 186 -9.32 -15.93 -6.58
CA ASN A 186 -9.59 -15.25 -7.85
C ASN A 186 -11.06 -14.83 -8.08
N ARG A 187 -11.84 -14.64 -7.01
CA ARG A 187 -13.28 -14.35 -7.11
C ARG A 187 -13.60 -13.12 -7.95
N VAL A 188 -12.78 -12.07 -7.90
CA VAL A 188 -13.05 -10.81 -8.61
C VAL A 188 -13.02 -11.00 -10.12
N VAL A 189 -12.06 -11.76 -10.66
CA VAL A 189 -12.02 -12.01 -12.10
C VAL A 189 -13.18 -12.89 -12.54
N ASP A 190 -13.60 -13.83 -11.70
CA ASP A 190 -14.76 -14.68 -11.98
C ASP A 190 -16.05 -13.85 -12.09
N ILE A 191 -16.28 -12.91 -11.15
CA ILE A 191 -17.43 -11.99 -11.22
C ILE A 191 -17.39 -11.14 -12.50
N VAL A 192 -16.21 -10.65 -12.89
CA VAL A 192 -16.06 -9.83 -14.11
C VAL A 192 -16.39 -10.65 -15.36
N VAL A 193 -15.82 -11.85 -15.48
CA VAL A 193 -16.03 -12.76 -16.63
C VAL A 193 -17.50 -13.18 -16.72
N ASP A 194 -18.08 -13.66 -15.61
CA ASP A 194 -19.49 -14.09 -15.55
C ASP A 194 -20.44 -12.96 -15.99
N ALA A 195 -20.15 -11.72 -15.57
CA ALA A 195 -20.95 -10.56 -15.95
C ALA A 195 -20.76 -10.18 -17.43
N LEU A 196 -19.53 -10.15 -17.94
CA LEU A 196 -19.24 -9.81 -19.34
C LEU A 196 -19.86 -10.84 -20.29
N ASP A 197 -19.74 -12.13 -19.99
CA ASP A 197 -20.39 -13.21 -20.74
C ASP A 197 -21.92 -13.08 -20.66
N GLY A 198 -22.46 -12.77 -19.48
CA GLY A 198 -23.88 -12.48 -19.28
C GLY A 198 -24.39 -11.26 -20.06
N PHE A 199 -23.51 -10.30 -20.38
CA PHE A 199 -23.80 -9.17 -21.27
C PHE A 199 -23.68 -9.52 -22.76
N GLY A 200 -23.20 -10.72 -23.10
CA GLY A 200 -22.99 -11.18 -24.47
C GLY A 200 -21.66 -10.71 -25.08
N ALA A 201 -20.69 -10.29 -24.26
CA ALA A 201 -19.32 -10.05 -24.73
C ALA A 201 -18.66 -11.38 -25.15
N MET A 202 -17.67 -11.30 -26.04
CA MET A 202 -16.97 -12.46 -26.59
C MET A 202 -15.58 -12.60 -25.97
N ALA A 203 -15.35 -13.67 -25.21
CA ALA A 203 -14.03 -14.01 -24.71
C ALA A 203 -13.11 -14.46 -25.86
N LEU A 204 -11.92 -13.84 -25.95
CA LEU A 204 -10.88 -14.17 -26.93
C LEU A 204 -10.10 -15.44 -26.56
N MET A 205 -10.03 -15.76 -25.27
CA MET A 205 -9.31 -16.91 -24.73
C MET A 205 -9.83 -17.25 -23.33
N PRO A 206 -9.52 -18.45 -22.80
CA PRO A 206 -9.82 -18.78 -21.41
C PRO A 206 -9.22 -17.79 -20.41
N THR A 207 -9.95 -17.53 -19.32
CA THR A 207 -9.51 -16.66 -18.23
C THR A 207 -8.30 -17.23 -17.51
N GLY A 208 -7.21 -16.47 -17.43
CA GLY A 208 -6.03 -16.85 -16.65
C GLY A 208 -6.19 -16.50 -15.17
N LYS A 209 -5.58 -17.29 -14.28
CA LYS A 209 -5.63 -17.09 -12.82
C LYS A 209 -4.25 -17.33 -12.22
N ALA A 210 -3.64 -16.28 -11.68
CA ALA A 210 -2.41 -16.38 -10.91
C ALA A 210 -2.66 -16.85 -9.48
N ASP A 211 -1.73 -17.66 -8.94
CA ASP A 211 -1.71 -18.08 -7.55
C ASP A 211 -0.48 -17.56 -6.79
N ASP A 212 -0.68 -16.51 -6.00
CA ASP A 212 0.36 -15.94 -5.15
C ASP A 212 0.70 -16.80 -3.92
N ALA A 213 -0.05 -17.89 -3.65
CA ALA A 213 0.23 -18.78 -2.51
C ALA A 213 1.66 -19.33 -2.50
N ASN A 214 2.19 -19.59 -3.70
CA ASN A 214 3.53 -20.13 -3.92
C ASN A 214 4.46 -19.11 -4.61
N GLY A 215 4.05 -17.83 -4.69
CA GLY A 215 4.80 -16.78 -5.38
C GLY A 215 4.95 -17.03 -6.89
N THR A 216 4.01 -17.74 -7.52
CA THR A 216 4.07 -18.08 -8.96
C THR A 216 3.35 -17.08 -9.86
N THR A 217 2.83 -15.98 -9.31
CA THR A 217 2.06 -14.98 -10.05
C THR A 217 2.72 -14.54 -11.36
N ASP A 218 4.03 -14.29 -11.35
CA ASP A 218 4.75 -13.87 -12.56
C ASP A 218 4.83 -14.97 -13.63
N GLU A 219 4.96 -16.22 -13.21
CA GLU A 219 5.00 -17.39 -14.09
C GLU A 219 3.63 -17.71 -14.67
N ASP A 220 2.59 -17.63 -13.85
CA ASP A 220 1.21 -17.85 -14.28
C ASP A 220 0.81 -16.78 -15.31
N PHE A 221 1.19 -15.53 -15.07
CA PHE A 221 1.02 -14.45 -16.03
C PHE A 221 1.84 -14.66 -17.31
N THR A 222 3.11 -15.07 -17.18
CA THR A 222 3.96 -15.32 -18.35
C THR A 222 3.39 -16.44 -19.22
N GLY A 223 2.87 -17.52 -18.62
CA GLY A 223 2.20 -18.60 -19.34
C GLY A 223 0.95 -18.10 -20.09
N TRP A 224 0.04 -17.45 -19.38
CA TRP A 224 -1.17 -16.87 -19.97
C TRP A 224 -0.87 -15.87 -21.09
N LYS A 225 0.17 -15.04 -20.92
CA LYS A 225 0.59 -14.06 -21.93
C LYS A 225 1.07 -14.73 -23.22
N GLN A 226 1.77 -15.86 -23.15
CA GLN A 226 2.20 -16.57 -24.35
C GLN A 226 1.00 -17.17 -25.11
N GLU A 227 -0.01 -17.66 -24.40
CA GLU A 227 -1.28 -18.10 -25.00
C GLU A 227 -2.01 -16.92 -25.67
N PHE A 228 -2.08 -15.78 -24.99
CA PHE A 228 -2.66 -14.55 -25.54
C PHE A 228 -1.94 -14.11 -26.83
N PHE A 229 -0.61 -14.18 -26.87
CA PHE A 229 0.15 -13.91 -28.10
C PHE A 229 -0.10 -14.95 -29.20
N GLY A 230 -0.44 -16.19 -28.84
CA GLY A 230 -0.97 -17.19 -29.79
C GLY A 230 -2.25 -16.71 -30.46
N VAL A 231 -3.20 -16.18 -29.68
CA VAL A 231 -4.46 -15.62 -30.18
C VAL A 231 -4.22 -14.36 -31.03
N MET A 232 -3.27 -13.51 -30.63
CA MET A 232 -2.88 -12.33 -31.42
C MET A 232 -2.40 -12.72 -32.82
N ARG A 233 -1.60 -13.79 -32.94
CA ARG A 233 -1.12 -14.31 -34.24
C ARG A 233 -2.19 -15.03 -35.04
N GLY A 234 -2.97 -15.88 -34.38
CA GLY A 234 -3.98 -16.73 -35.02
C GLY A 234 -5.27 -15.99 -35.30
N ASP A 235 -6.12 -15.89 -34.27
CA ASP A 235 -7.49 -15.41 -34.39
C ASP A 235 -7.58 -13.92 -34.76
N LEU A 236 -6.60 -13.12 -34.33
CA LEU A 236 -6.56 -11.68 -34.60
C LEU A 236 -5.67 -11.30 -35.81
N GLY A 237 -4.90 -12.25 -36.35
CA GLY A 237 -4.10 -12.07 -37.57
C GLY A 237 -3.00 -11.01 -37.49
N PHE A 238 -2.48 -10.70 -36.31
CA PHE A 238 -1.38 -9.75 -36.15
C PHE A 238 -0.03 -10.39 -36.47
N GLU A 239 0.80 -9.68 -37.25
CA GLU A 239 2.17 -10.08 -37.53
C GLU A 239 3.08 -9.84 -36.33
N GLU A 240 3.84 -10.86 -35.95
CA GLU A 240 4.80 -10.77 -34.87
C GLU A 240 6.17 -10.29 -35.38
N ARG A 241 6.69 -9.25 -34.74
CA ARG A 241 8.00 -8.65 -34.99
C ARG A 241 9.07 -9.33 -34.14
N PRO A 242 10.32 -9.37 -34.61
CA PRO A 242 11.43 -9.84 -33.78
C PRO A 242 11.55 -9.01 -32.51
N GLU A 243 11.80 -9.68 -31.39
CA GLU A 243 11.96 -9.04 -30.09
C GLU A 243 13.23 -8.18 -30.08
N GLN A 244 13.06 -6.87 -30.12
CA GLN A 244 14.13 -5.88 -29.98
C GLN A 244 13.80 -4.91 -28.85
N TYR A 245 14.82 -4.55 -28.06
CA TYR A 245 14.65 -3.53 -27.03
C TYR A 245 14.45 -2.13 -27.63
N GLU A 246 13.32 -1.52 -27.27
CA GLU A 246 13.01 -0.11 -27.51
C GLU A 246 12.82 0.61 -26.17
N PRO A 247 13.59 1.68 -25.87
CA PRO A 247 13.52 2.37 -24.60
C PRO A 247 12.24 3.20 -24.49
N MET A 248 11.59 3.13 -23.33
CA MET A 248 10.42 3.95 -22.98
C MET A 248 10.79 5.27 -22.32
N TYR A 249 11.90 5.25 -21.57
CA TYR A 249 12.40 6.40 -20.88
C TYR A 249 13.63 6.96 -21.59
N ARG A 250 13.64 8.28 -21.72
CA ARG A 250 14.82 9.05 -22.06
C ARG A 250 15.47 9.49 -20.75
N VAL A 251 16.71 9.05 -20.54
CA VAL A 251 17.55 9.45 -19.41
C VAL A 251 18.65 10.36 -19.92
N VAL A 252 18.73 11.58 -19.40
CA VAL A 252 19.72 12.59 -19.82
C VAL A 252 20.43 13.11 -18.58
N GLU A 253 21.76 13.08 -18.58
CA GLU A 253 22.54 13.71 -17.51
C GLU A 253 22.65 15.21 -17.72
N ASP A 254 22.55 15.96 -16.63
CA ASP A 254 22.59 17.42 -16.64
C ASP A 254 23.40 17.93 -15.45
N THR A 255 24.67 18.27 -15.70
CA THR A 255 25.58 18.78 -14.67
C THR A 255 25.32 20.25 -14.30
N SER A 256 24.37 20.93 -14.94
CA SER A 256 24.01 22.30 -14.61
C SER A 256 23.08 22.42 -13.40
N LEU A 257 22.43 21.32 -13.01
CA LEU A 257 21.49 21.28 -11.89
C LEU A 257 22.21 21.26 -10.54
N GLY A 258 21.73 22.07 -9.60
CA GLY A 258 22.22 22.09 -8.23
C GLY A 258 21.51 21.05 -7.36
N VAL A 259 22.10 20.72 -6.21
CA VAL A 259 21.55 19.75 -5.24
C VAL A 259 20.11 20.09 -4.80
N ILE A 260 19.77 21.38 -4.69
CA ILE A 260 18.44 21.85 -4.27
C ILE A 260 17.32 21.54 -5.27
N ASP A 261 17.68 21.31 -6.53
CA ASP A 261 16.74 20.99 -7.61
C ASP A 261 16.49 19.48 -7.73
N LEU A 262 17.20 18.67 -6.94
CA LEU A 262 17.19 17.21 -7.05
C LEU A 262 16.28 16.56 -6.02
N HIS A 263 15.60 15.51 -6.46
CA HIS A 263 14.97 14.53 -5.58
C HIS A 263 16.02 13.51 -5.13
N LEU A 264 16.27 13.43 -3.82
CA LEU A 264 17.40 12.69 -3.23
C LEU A 264 16.95 11.64 -2.19
N GLY A 265 15.70 11.21 -2.26
CA GLY A 265 15.15 10.15 -1.42
C GLY A 265 13.79 10.48 -0.82
N GLU A 266 13.26 11.69 -1.04
CA GLU A 266 11.89 12.02 -0.67
C GLU A 266 10.91 11.10 -1.42
N PRO A 267 10.03 10.36 -0.71
CA PRO A 267 9.03 9.54 -1.36
C PRO A 267 8.01 10.41 -2.08
N ILE A 268 7.60 9.97 -3.27
CA ILE A 268 6.52 10.63 -4.02
C ILE A 268 5.20 9.94 -3.72
N GLN A 269 4.23 10.72 -3.25
CA GLN A 269 2.85 10.25 -3.18
C GLN A 269 2.26 10.20 -4.60
N ALA A 270 1.82 9.02 -5.04
CA ALA A 270 1.19 8.86 -6.35
C ALA A 270 0.05 9.87 -6.52
N ARG A 271 0.09 10.65 -7.61
CA ARG A 271 -0.89 11.71 -7.91
C ARG A 271 -2.22 11.13 -8.41
N GLY A 272 -2.88 10.32 -7.60
CA GLY A 272 -4.25 9.86 -7.83
C GLY A 272 -5.22 10.67 -6.95
N LYS A 273 -6.01 11.57 -7.55
CA LYS A 273 -6.98 12.45 -6.84
C LYS A 273 -8.01 11.69 -5.98
N LYS A 274 -8.17 10.36 -6.16
CA LYS A 274 -9.26 9.56 -5.55
C LYS A 274 -8.86 8.74 -4.30
N ASN A 275 -7.58 8.40 -4.10
CA ASN A 275 -7.13 7.63 -2.92
C ASN A 275 -6.75 8.49 -1.70
N ALA A 276 -6.75 9.82 -1.85
CA ALA A 276 -6.36 10.77 -0.79
C ALA A 276 -7.24 10.73 0.48
N ALA A 277 -8.47 10.19 0.42
CA ALA A 277 -9.36 10.13 1.59
C ALA A 277 -8.96 9.04 2.61
N ALA A 278 -8.32 7.96 2.13
CA ALA A 278 -7.96 6.79 2.93
C ALA A 278 -6.50 6.78 3.41
N VAL A 279 -5.64 7.57 2.77
CA VAL A 279 -4.20 7.61 3.00
C VAL A 279 -3.77 9.03 3.39
N SER A 280 -2.98 9.19 4.45
CA SER A 280 -2.46 10.50 4.86
C SER A 280 -1.33 11.00 3.94
N SER A 281 -0.88 12.24 4.13
CA SER A 281 0.40 12.68 3.55
C SER A 281 1.56 11.82 4.08
N ILE A 282 2.60 11.70 3.27
CA ILE A 282 3.88 11.10 3.67
C ILE A 282 4.64 12.14 4.48
N GLN A 283 5.09 11.76 5.67
CA GLN A 283 5.86 12.63 6.55
C GLN A 283 7.11 11.92 7.08
N ALA A 284 8.18 12.68 7.32
CA ALA A 284 9.36 12.20 8.03
C ALA A 284 9.09 12.23 9.55
N LEU A 285 8.72 11.09 10.12
CA LEU A 285 8.31 10.96 11.52
C LEU A 285 9.52 10.68 12.43
N PRO A 286 9.73 11.46 13.51
CA PRO A 286 10.75 11.18 14.52
C PRO A 286 10.50 9.86 15.23
N ILE A 287 11.58 9.10 15.45
CA ILE A 287 11.60 7.84 16.19
C ILE A 287 11.91 8.16 17.64
N LYS A 288 10.93 7.98 18.52
CA LYS A 288 11.08 8.22 19.97
C LYS A 288 11.75 7.06 20.69
N SER A 289 11.46 5.84 20.24
CA SER A 289 11.96 4.61 20.86
C SER A 289 11.98 3.51 19.81
N ALA A 290 13.06 2.75 19.76
CA ALA A 290 13.17 1.50 19.03
C ALA A 290 13.81 0.46 19.96
N LYS A 291 13.14 -0.68 20.16
CA LYS A 291 13.57 -1.70 21.13
C LYS A 291 13.29 -3.09 20.60
N ASN A 292 14.20 -4.02 20.84
CA ASN A 292 13.90 -5.44 20.64
C ASN A 292 13.04 -5.98 21.80
N LEU A 293 11.92 -6.62 21.48
CA LEU A 293 10.99 -7.23 22.43
C LEU A 293 11.42 -8.63 22.85
N LEU A 294 12.28 -9.27 22.07
CA LEU A 294 12.73 -10.64 22.29
C LEU A 294 14.22 -10.66 22.59
N SER A 295 14.65 -11.54 23.50
CA SER A 295 16.05 -11.77 23.85
C SER A 295 16.72 -12.86 22.99
N THR A 296 15.99 -13.49 22.07
CA THR A 296 16.44 -14.66 21.30
C THR A 296 17.19 -14.29 20.03
N ILE A 297 18.31 -14.97 19.74
CA ILE A 297 19.22 -14.64 18.62
C ILE A 297 18.60 -14.91 17.23
N ASP A 298 17.79 -15.96 17.09
CA ASP A 298 17.33 -16.46 15.77
C ASP A 298 16.13 -15.67 15.20
N ARG A 299 15.31 -15.08 16.07
CA ARG A 299 14.13 -14.30 15.68
C ARG A 299 13.93 -13.15 16.66
N ASN A 300 13.91 -11.96 16.11
CA ASN A 300 13.74 -10.72 16.85
C ASN A 300 12.39 -10.10 16.51
N CYS A 301 11.84 -9.32 17.43
CA CYS A 301 10.64 -8.54 17.17
C CYS A 301 10.84 -7.13 17.70
N LEU A 302 10.82 -6.14 16.81
CA LEU A 302 11.06 -4.76 17.17
C LEU A 302 9.76 -4.08 17.57
N HIS A 303 9.85 -3.24 18.59
CA HIS A 303 8.85 -2.24 18.93
C HIS A 303 9.40 -0.87 18.56
N LEU A 304 8.69 -0.14 17.71
CA LEU A 304 9.05 1.22 17.33
C LEU A 304 7.93 2.17 17.72
N GLU A 305 8.30 3.33 18.25
CA GLU A 305 7.40 4.45 18.57
C GLU A 305 7.78 5.68 17.75
N LEU A 306 6.81 6.23 17.03
CA LEU A 306 6.96 7.39 16.18
C LEU A 306 6.15 8.57 16.71
N ASP A 307 6.76 9.75 16.72
CA ASP A 307 6.11 11.00 17.12
C ASP A 307 5.37 11.64 15.94
N THR A 308 4.09 11.95 16.12
CA THR A 308 3.30 12.72 15.15
C THR A 308 2.94 14.11 15.65
N SER A 309 3.50 14.55 16.78
CA SER A 309 3.16 15.84 17.41
C SER A 309 3.40 17.06 16.51
N ALA A 310 4.40 16.98 15.62
CA ALA A 310 4.72 18.04 14.66
C ALA A 310 3.76 18.10 13.46
N PHE A 311 2.89 17.10 13.30
CA PHE A 311 2.00 16.94 12.13
C PHE A 311 0.54 16.78 12.60
N PRO A 312 -0.14 17.87 13.01
CA PRO A 312 -1.52 17.82 13.53
C PRO A 312 -2.56 17.24 12.55
N GLU A 313 -2.26 17.24 11.26
CA GLU A 313 -3.05 16.65 10.19
C GLU A 313 -3.00 15.11 10.20
N LEU A 314 -1.95 14.51 10.76
CA LEU A 314 -1.80 13.06 10.88
C LEU A 314 -2.63 12.52 12.04
N LYS A 315 -3.88 12.15 11.73
CA LYS A 315 -4.79 11.50 12.68
C LYS A 315 -4.95 10.03 12.33
N TYR A 316 -4.69 9.16 13.29
CA TYR A 316 -4.94 7.72 13.19
C TYR A 316 -6.06 7.31 14.16
N LYS A 317 -6.69 6.18 13.86
CA LYS A 317 -7.57 5.46 14.77
C LYS A 317 -6.93 4.12 15.13
N THR A 318 -7.27 3.62 16.31
CA THR A 318 -6.81 2.30 16.76
C THR A 318 -7.27 1.22 15.78
N GLY A 319 -6.33 0.38 15.34
CA GLY A 319 -6.52 -0.61 14.28
C GLY A 319 -6.24 -0.12 12.85
N ASP A 320 -5.76 1.12 12.68
CA ASP A 320 -5.15 1.59 11.42
C ASP A 320 -3.79 0.95 11.15
N HIS A 321 -3.31 1.15 9.93
CA HIS A 321 -1.99 0.70 9.48
C HIS A 321 -1.05 1.88 9.30
N LEU A 322 0.21 1.67 9.60
CA LEU A 322 1.31 2.58 9.27
C LEU A 322 2.11 1.98 8.11
N ALA A 323 2.27 2.74 7.05
CA ALA A 323 3.10 2.40 5.92
C ALA A 323 4.49 3.04 6.10
N VAL A 324 5.54 2.23 6.13
CA VAL A 324 6.93 2.67 6.28
C VAL A 324 7.62 2.58 4.92
N TRP A 325 8.28 3.67 4.51
CA TRP A 325 9.09 3.70 3.29
C TRP A 325 10.52 3.26 3.62
N PRO A 326 10.99 2.12 3.07
CA PRO A 326 12.34 1.64 3.34
C PRO A 326 13.38 2.36 2.48
N SER A 327 14.64 2.00 2.71
CA SER A 327 15.76 2.29 1.83
C SER A 327 16.53 1.00 1.55
N ASN A 328 17.23 0.91 0.42
CA ASN A 328 17.99 -0.28 0.05
C ASN A 328 19.31 -0.41 0.83
N PRO A 329 19.83 -1.63 1.05
CA PRO A 329 21.15 -1.82 1.65
C PRO A 329 22.26 -1.24 0.76
N ALA A 330 23.24 -0.60 1.39
CA ALA A 330 24.39 -0.01 0.70
C ALA A 330 25.17 -1.04 -0.12
N GLU A 331 25.29 -2.28 0.36
CA GLU A 331 26.00 -3.35 -0.35
C GLU A 331 25.33 -3.75 -1.67
N GLU A 332 23.99 -3.80 -1.71
CA GLU A 332 23.25 -4.13 -2.93
C GLU A 332 23.26 -2.97 -3.93
N VAL A 333 23.22 -1.72 -3.43
CA VAL A 333 23.40 -0.53 -4.26
C VAL A 333 24.80 -0.51 -4.87
N GLN A 334 25.85 -0.68 -4.06
CA GLN A 334 27.23 -0.71 -4.53
C GLN A 334 27.51 -1.89 -5.47
N ARG A 335 26.83 -3.02 -5.29
CA ARG A 335 26.88 -4.14 -6.24
C ARG A 335 26.40 -3.72 -7.63
N LEU A 336 25.26 -3.05 -7.74
CA LEU A 336 24.77 -2.53 -9.02
C LEU A 336 25.72 -1.49 -9.62
N VAL A 337 26.20 -0.53 -8.82
CA VAL A 337 27.15 0.49 -9.28
C VAL A 337 28.41 -0.15 -9.88
N ARG A 338 28.95 -1.18 -9.22
CA ARG A 338 30.14 -1.90 -9.71
C ARG A 338 29.89 -2.63 -11.03
N VAL A 339 28.80 -3.39 -11.10
CA VAL A 339 28.45 -4.21 -12.28
C VAL A 339 28.13 -3.35 -13.50
N LEU A 340 27.43 -2.23 -13.29
CA LEU A 340 26.99 -1.31 -14.35
C LEU A 340 28.05 -0.25 -14.71
N ARG A 341 29.17 -0.20 -13.97
CA ARG A 341 30.25 0.79 -14.14
C ARG A 341 29.78 2.25 -14.00
N LEU A 342 28.98 2.52 -12.96
CA LEU A 342 28.41 3.84 -12.69
C LEU A 342 29.16 4.66 -11.65
N GLN A 343 30.34 4.23 -11.19
CA GLN A 343 31.07 4.86 -10.07
C GLN A 343 31.27 6.37 -10.26
N ASP A 344 31.70 6.79 -11.45
CA ASP A 344 32.03 8.20 -11.74
C ASP A 344 30.80 9.06 -12.07
N ARG A 345 29.62 8.45 -12.22
CA ARG A 345 28.38 9.10 -12.65
C ARG A 345 27.23 8.87 -11.66
N PHE A 346 27.52 8.29 -10.51
CA PHE A 346 26.54 7.82 -9.54
C PHE A 346 25.74 8.97 -8.92
N ASP A 347 26.43 10.08 -8.63
CA ASP A 347 25.86 11.29 -8.07
C ASP A 347 25.64 12.40 -9.12
N THR A 348 25.86 12.09 -10.41
CA THR A 348 25.60 13.05 -11.50
C THR A 348 24.09 13.26 -11.63
N PRO A 349 23.61 14.52 -11.65
CA PRO A 349 22.19 14.79 -11.82
C PRO A 349 21.68 14.34 -13.18
N LEU A 350 20.45 13.83 -13.20
CA LEU A 350 19.80 13.31 -14.39
C LEU A 350 18.31 13.66 -14.47
N LEU A 351 17.83 13.76 -15.70
CA LEU A 351 16.46 14.00 -16.10
C LEU A 351 15.87 12.73 -16.71
N ILE A 352 14.66 12.36 -16.29
CA ILE A 352 13.92 11.19 -16.77
C ILE A 352 12.62 11.69 -17.39
N SER A 353 12.41 11.37 -18.66
CA SER A 353 11.18 11.67 -19.40
C SER A 353 10.70 10.44 -20.15
N SER A 354 9.40 10.34 -20.46
CA SER A 354 8.89 9.29 -21.35
C SER A 354 8.95 9.74 -22.80
N PHE A 355 9.22 8.81 -23.72
CA PHE A 355 9.04 9.05 -25.16
C PHE A 355 7.56 9.18 -25.57
N ASP A 356 6.63 8.63 -24.79
CA ASP A 356 5.19 8.79 -24.98
C ASP A 356 4.63 9.72 -23.89
N PRO A 357 4.13 10.92 -24.24
CA PRO A 357 3.55 11.86 -23.26
C PRO A 357 2.36 11.32 -22.47
N SER A 358 1.68 10.28 -22.96
CA SER A 358 0.58 9.61 -22.24
C SER A 358 1.08 8.71 -21.09
N ASN A 359 2.36 8.34 -21.10
CA ASN A 359 2.96 7.51 -20.06
C ASN A 359 3.55 8.40 -18.96
N GLN A 360 2.96 8.32 -17.77
CA GLN A 360 3.49 9.02 -16.61
C GLN A 360 4.79 8.35 -16.14
N VAL A 361 5.84 9.15 -16.00
CA VAL A 361 7.12 8.70 -15.40
C VAL A 361 6.87 8.36 -13.93
N LYS A 362 7.23 7.14 -13.54
CA LYS A 362 7.01 6.63 -12.17
C LYS A 362 8.04 7.12 -11.15
N TYR A 363 9.10 7.77 -11.63
CA TYR A 363 10.25 8.17 -10.85
C TYR A 363 10.33 9.70 -10.72
N PRO A 364 10.81 10.21 -9.57
CA PRO A 364 11.18 11.61 -9.44
C PRO A 364 12.18 12.04 -10.51
N SER A 365 12.02 13.26 -11.00
CA SER A 365 13.00 13.91 -11.88
C SER A 365 12.92 15.43 -11.68
N PRO A 366 14.06 16.14 -11.53
CA PRO A 366 15.45 15.65 -11.59
C PRO A 366 15.89 14.80 -10.38
N THR A 367 16.86 13.89 -10.56
CA THR A 367 17.37 13.00 -9.49
C THR A 367 18.80 12.50 -9.81
N THR A 368 19.31 11.49 -9.10
CA THR A 368 20.61 10.83 -9.35
C THR A 368 20.46 9.30 -9.35
N TRP A 369 21.43 8.57 -9.92
CA TRP A 369 21.45 7.10 -9.82
C TRP A 369 21.56 6.61 -8.39
N SER A 370 22.28 7.37 -7.55
CA SER A 370 22.37 7.17 -6.11
C SER A 370 20.99 7.15 -5.47
N ALA A 371 20.19 8.20 -5.66
CA ALA A 371 18.85 8.26 -5.12
C ALA A 371 17.92 7.19 -5.71
N ILE A 372 18.03 6.91 -7.01
CA ILE A 372 17.22 5.87 -7.69
C ILE A 372 17.44 4.50 -7.08
N PHE A 373 18.69 4.05 -6.95
CA PHE A 373 18.99 2.73 -6.40
C PHE A 373 18.79 2.67 -4.89
N GLN A 374 18.98 3.77 -4.18
CA GLN A 374 18.85 3.80 -2.71
C GLN A 374 17.39 3.89 -2.25
N HIS A 375 16.51 4.60 -3.00
CA HIS A 375 15.18 4.99 -2.51
C HIS A 375 14.02 4.76 -3.49
N TYR A 376 14.25 4.58 -4.78
CA TYR A 376 13.16 4.59 -5.77
C TYR A 376 12.94 3.27 -6.50
N LEU A 377 13.86 2.31 -6.47
CA LEU A 377 13.71 0.98 -7.09
C LEU A 377 13.78 -0.18 -6.09
N GLU A 378 12.98 -1.23 -6.31
CA GLU A 378 13.06 -2.52 -5.59
C GLU A 378 14.24 -3.37 -6.09
N ILE A 379 15.48 -2.92 -5.85
CA ILE A 379 16.68 -3.63 -6.34
C ILE A 379 16.92 -4.97 -5.62
N CYS A 380 16.32 -5.18 -4.46
CA CYS A 380 16.41 -6.42 -3.67
C CYS A 380 15.31 -7.44 -4.01
N ALA A 381 14.41 -7.14 -4.95
CA ALA A 381 13.40 -8.09 -5.39
C ALA A 381 13.99 -9.14 -6.35
N PRO A 382 13.41 -10.37 -6.39
CA PRO A 382 13.75 -11.35 -7.42
C PRO A 382 13.51 -10.79 -8.82
N VAL A 383 14.44 -11.01 -9.73
CA VAL A 383 14.32 -10.60 -11.14
C VAL A 383 13.46 -11.59 -11.90
N SER A 384 12.36 -11.12 -12.51
CA SER A 384 11.47 -11.96 -13.31
C SER A 384 12.21 -12.76 -14.40
N ARG A 385 11.75 -13.99 -14.66
CA ARG A 385 12.33 -14.87 -15.68
C ARG A 385 12.39 -14.25 -17.07
N GLU A 386 11.38 -13.45 -17.43
CA GLU A 386 11.40 -12.69 -18.68
C GLU A 386 12.50 -11.62 -18.71
N THR A 387 12.74 -10.92 -17.59
CA THR A 387 13.85 -9.97 -17.53
C THR A 387 15.18 -10.69 -17.67
N VAL A 388 15.33 -11.89 -17.09
CA VAL A 388 16.50 -12.75 -17.29
C VAL A 388 16.70 -13.08 -18.78
N LEU A 389 15.64 -13.47 -19.49
CA LEU A 389 15.72 -13.70 -20.95
C LEU A 389 16.09 -12.44 -21.71
N ALA A 390 15.45 -11.31 -21.41
CA ALA A 390 15.65 -10.04 -22.10
C ALA A 390 17.06 -9.47 -21.88
N LEU A 391 17.74 -9.81 -20.78
CA LEU A 391 19.14 -9.44 -20.53
C LEU A 391 20.11 -10.11 -21.51
N ALA A 392 19.73 -11.26 -22.11
CA ALA A 392 20.62 -12.00 -23.02
C ALA A 392 21.02 -11.19 -24.25
N GLN A 393 20.18 -10.24 -24.69
CA GLN A 393 20.49 -9.36 -25.84
C GLN A 393 21.60 -8.34 -25.53
N PHE A 394 21.88 -8.07 -24.25
CA PHE A 394 22.90 -7.11 -23.81
C PHE A 394 24.16 -7.78 -23.25
N ALA A 395 24.20 -9.12 -23.25
CA ALA A 395 25.34 -9.86 -22.73
C ALA A 395 26.61 -9.57 -23.54
N THR A 396 27.71 -9.28 -22.83
CA THR A 396 29.01 -8.96 -23.44
C THR A 396 29.79 -10.18 -23.91
N SER A 397 29.47 -11.37 -23.39
CA SER A 397 30.11 -12.63 -23.74
C SER A 397 29.10 -13.70 -24.16
N ALA A 398 29.53 -14.63 -25.01
CA ALA A 398 28.70 -15.77 -25.41
C ALA A 398 28.30 -16.63 -24.20
N SER A 399 29.22 -16.83 -23.24
CA SER A 399 28.94 -17.61 -22.04
C SER A 399 27.86 -16.98 -21.17
N SER A 400 27.91 -15.67 -20.91
CA SER A 400 26.87 -14.97 -20.14
C SER A 400 25.52 -15.00 -20.86
N ARG A 401 25.51 -14.83 -22.19
CA ARG A 401 24.30 -14.93 -23.01
C ARG A 401 23.67 -16.31 -22.92
N ASP A 402 24.46 -17.35 -23.12
CA ASP A 402 23.97 -18.73 -23.17
C ASP A 402 23.44 -19.15 -21.80
N LYS A 403 24.08 -18.71 -20.71
CA LYS A 403 23.61 -18.93 -19.33
C LYS A 403 22.31 -18.18 -19.02
N LEU A 404 22.16 -16.94 -19.48
CA LEU A 404 20.88 -16.20 -19.36
C LEU A 404 19.76 -16.89 -20.13
N GLN A 405 20.05 -17.41 -21.32
CA GLN A 405 19.08 -18.19 -22.10
C GLN A 405 18.73 -19.51 -21.42
N GLU A 406 19.69 -20.23 -20.86
CA GLU A 406 19.47 -21.46 -20.11
C GLU A 406 18.54 -21.22 -18.91
N ILE A 407 18.86 -20.23 -18.08
CA ILE A 407 18.06 -19.87 -16.90
C ILE A 407 16.68 -19.38 -17.32
N GLY A 408 16.60 -18.51 -18.33
CA GLY A 408 15.36 -17.84 -18.69
C GLY A 408 14.35 -18.70 -19.48
N LYS A 409 14.82 -19.68 -20.27
CA LYS A 409 13.94 -20.48 -21.15
C LYS A 409 13.11 -21.49 -20.36
N ASP A 410 13.69 -22.11 -19.33
CA ASP A 410 13.03 -23.16 -18.57
C ASP A 410 12.60 -22.70 -17.16
N LYS A 411 11.33 -22.93 -16.83
CA LYS A 411 10.74 -22.54 -15.54
C LYS A 411 11.40 -23.25 -14.36
N SER A 412 11.70 -24.54 -14.50
CA SER A 412 12.26 -25.34 -13.40
C SER A 412 13.71 -24.95 -13.10
N THR A 413 14.48 -24.64 -14.13
CA THR A 413 15.85 -24.16 -14.07
C THR A 413 15.90 -22.77 -13.44
N TYR A 414 15.04 -21.85 -13.86
CA TYR A 414 14.90 -20.54 -13.24
C TYR A 414 14.59 -20.63 -11.74
N TYR A 415 13.60 -21.45 -11.36
CA TYR A 415 13.20 -21.62 -9.96
C TYR A 415 14.35 -22.18 -9.12
N THR A 416 15.01 -23.24 -9.62
CA THR A 416 16.17 -23.86 -8.97
C THR A 416 17.31 -22.86 -8.80
N TYR A 417 17.59 -22.07 -9.84
CA TYR A 417 18.61 -21.02 -9.80
C TYR A 417 18.28 -19.94 -8.75
N CYS A 418 17.06 -19.42 -8.75
CA CYS A 418 16.61 -18.40 -7.79
C CYS A 418 16.64 -18.92 -6.35
N PHE A 419 16.20 -20.17 -6.16
CA PHE A 419 16.18 -20.84 -4.87
C PHE A 419 17.56 -20.96 -4.24
N HIS A 420 18.60 -21.23 -5.04
CA HIS A 420 19.97 -21.35 -4.55
C HIS A 420 20.70 -20.01 -4.43
N ASN A 421 20.45 -19.04 -5.31
CA ASN A 421 21.30 -17.85 -5.45
C ASN A 421 20.69 -16.55 -4.92
N HIS A 422 19.40 -16.52 -4.58
CA HIS A 422 18.66 -15.27 -4.32
C HIS A 422 18.89 -14.21 -5.42
N THR A 423 18.24 -14.42 -6.56
CA THR A 423 18.56 -13.73 -7.81
C THR A 423 17.94 -12.32 -7.88
N THR A 424 18.60 -11.35 -7.24
CA THR A 424 18.40 -9.91 -7.52
C THR A 424 19.12 -9.52 -8.81
N LEU A 425 18.85 -8.33 -9.37
CA LEU A 425 19.49 -7.90 -10.62
C LEU A 425 21.00 -7.80 -10.45
N GLY A 426 21.47 -7.13 -9.39
CA GLY A 426 22.89 -7.00 -9.12
C GLY A 426 23.57 -8.35 -8.92
N ARG A 427 22.94 -9.28 -8.19
CA ARG A 427 23.48 -10.62 -7.93
C ARG A 427 23.50 -11.49 -9.19
N LEU A 428 22.43 -11.45 -9.99
CA LEU A 428 22.37 -12.16 -11.28
C LEU A 428 23.51 -11.74 -12.18
N LEU A 429 23.63 -10.43 -12.42
CA LEU A 429 24.64 -9.87 -13.31
C LEU A 429 26.05 -10.15 -12.80
N GLU A 430 26.32 -10.03 -11.49
CA GLU A 430 27.63 -10.40 -10.91
C GLU A 430 27.93 -11.90 -11.09
N ASN A 431 26.97 -12.79 -10.87
CA ASN A 431 27.16 -14.24 -10.93
C ASN A 431 27.34 -14.82 -12.34
N ILE A 432 26.82 -14.14 -13.36
CA ILE A 432 26.94 -14.57 -14.77
C ILE A 432 28.10 -13.88 -15.50
N SER A 433 28.72 -12.87 -14.88
CA SER A 433 29.86 -12.15 -15.45
C SER A 433 31.15 -12.86 -15.11
N SER A 434 32.06 -12.94 -16.08
CA SER A 434 33.47 -13.23 -15.76
C SER A 434 34.11 -12.01 -15.09
N PRO A 435 35.27 -12.13 -14.40
CA PRO A 435 35.95 -10.99 -13.75
C PRO A 435 36.28 -9.81 -14.68
N ILE A 436 36.31 -10.05 -16.00
CA ILE A 436 36.60 -9.07 -17.05
C ILE A 436 35.31 -8.52 -17.68
N ASP A 437 34.20 -9.25 -17.58
CA ASP A 437 32.91 -8.86 -18.16
C ASP A 437 32.27 -7.75 -17.32
N THR A 438 31.73 -6.73 -17.99
CA THR A 438 31.05 -5.62 -17.33
C THR A 438 29.78 -5.28 -18.11
N TRP A 439 28.75 -4.80 -17.41
CA TRP A 439 27.46 -4.47 -18.02
C TRP A 439 27.36 -2.99 -18.39
N SER A 440 28.48 -2.38 -18.80
CA SER A 440 28.55 -0.95 -19.14
C SER A 440 27.69 -0.56 -20.35
N ASN A 441 27.38 -1.53 -21.22
CA ASN A 441 26.56 -1.32 -22.41
C ASN A 441 25.06 -1.57 -22.16
N LEU A 442 24.68 -2.01 -20.95
CA LEU A 442 23.28 -2.21 -20.61
C LEU A 442 22.57 -0.85 -20.57
N PRO A 443 21.54 -0.62 -21.40
CA PRO A 443 20.83 0.65 -21.38
C PRO A 443 20.22 0.91 -20.00
N LEU A 444 20.51 2.05 -19.38
CA LEU A 444 20.01 2.33 -18.03
C LEU A 444 18.48 2.52 -17.99
N SER A 445 17.88 2.91 -19.11
CA SER A 445 16.43 2.89 -19.31
C SER A 445 15.84 1.48 -19.13
N PHE A 446 16.57 0.42 -19.52
CA PHE A 446 16.12 -0.96 -19.34
C PHE A 446 15.96 -1.27 -17.84
N ILE A 447 16.88 -0.79 -17.00
CA ILE A 447 16.82 -1.00 -15.55
C ILE A 447 15.59 -0.33 -14.95
N LEU A 448 15.30 0.91 -15.35
CA LEU A 448 14.10 1.65 -14.92
C LEU A 448 12.79 1.01 -15.40
N GLU A 449 12.82 0.28 -16.51
CA GLU A 449 11.67 -0.42 -17.08
C GLU A 449 11.47 -1.83 -16.51
N SER A 450 12.57 -2.50 -16.14
CA SER A 450 12.59 -3.88 -15.65
C SER A 450 12.33 -3.99 -14.16
N LEU A 451 12.83 -3.04 -13.36
CA LEU A 451 12.62 -3.03 -11.91
C LEU A 451 11.37 -2.26 -11.54
N THR A 452 10.71 -2.69 -10.47
CA THR A 452 9.52 -2.00 -9.95
C THR A 452 9.92 -0.84 -9.04
N PRO A 453 9.11 0.23 -8.98
CA PRO A 453 9.29 1.30 -8.00
C PRO A 453 9.26 0.78 -6.56
N LEU A 454 10.06 1.39 -5.68
CA LEU A 454 10.13 1.03 -4.26
C LEU A 454 8.80 1.32 -3.57
N SER A 455 8.24 0.30 -2.91
CA SER A 455 6.93 0.34 -2.26
C SER A 455 7.05 0.43 -0.74
N PRO A 456 6.11 1.11 -0.04
CA PRO A 456 6.10 1.10 1.42
C PRO A 456 5.60 -0.25 1.95
N ARG A 457 6.04 -0.63 3.15
CA ARG A 457 5.56 -1.84 3.84
C ARG A 457 4.61 -1.44 4.96
N TYR A 458 3.45 -2.10 5.02
CA TYR A 458 2.40 -1.81 5.99
C TYR A 458 2.59 -2.61 7.27
N TYR A 459 2.34 -1.96 8.40
CA TYR A 459 2.37 -2.54 9.74
C TYR A 459 1.09 -2.15 10.47
N SER A 460 0.45 -3.11 11.14
CA SER A 460 -0.69 -2.83 12.02
C SER A 460 -0.21 -1.99 13.21
N ILE A 461 -0.89 -0.86 13.45
CA ILE A 461 -0.53 0.04 14.54
C ILE A 461 -0.80 -0.65 15.89
N SER A 462 0.20 -0.67 16.76
CA SER A 462 0.16 -1.32 18.08
C SER A 462 -0.11 -0.40 19.26
N SER A 463 -0.42 0.87 18.97
CA SER A 463 -0.82 1.90 19.94
C SER A 463 -2.32 2.20 19.85
N SER A 464 -2.93 2.67 20.95
CA SER A 464 -4.28 3.22 20.93
C SER A 464 -4.25 4.72 20.66
N SER A 465 -5.06 5.18 19.70
CA SER A 465 -5.30 6.60 19.44
C SER A 465 -5.96 7.34 20.60
N VAL A 466 -6.61 6.63 21.53
CA VAL A 466 -7.21 7.20 22.75
C VAL A 466 -6.18 7.39 23.85
N VAL A 467 -5.19 6.49 23.93
CA VAL A 467 -4.12 6.55 24.93
C VAL A 467 -2.98 7.47 24.47
N SER A 468 -2.59 7.35 23.20
CA SER A 468 -1.39 7.95 22.62
C SER A 468 -1.70 8.66 21.29
N PRO A 469 -2.59 9.67 21.25
CA PRO A 469 -3.07 10.28 20.00
C PRO A 469 -1.98 10.88 19.10
N LYS A 470 -0.82 11.20 19.67
CA LYS A 470 0.32 11.81 18.97
C LYS A 470 1.56 10.89 18.89
N GLN A 471 1.39 9.61 19.23
CA GLN A 471 2.49 8.66 19.24
C GLN A 471 2.00 7.31 18.71
N ILE A 472 2.47 6.97 17.52
CA ILE A 472 2.12 5.73 16.83
C ILE A 472 3.17 4.69 17.15
N SER A 473 2.76 3.51 17.62
CA SER A 473 3.66 2.37 17.74
C SER A 473 3.39 1.30 16.69
N ILE A 474 4.43 0.58 16.27
CA ILE A 474 4.34 -0.61 15.41
C ILE A 474 5.13 -1.77 16.01
N THR A 475 4.73 -3.00 15.66
CA THR A 475 5.40 -4.23 16.09
C THR A 475 5.89 -4.98 14.85
N VAL A 476 7.20 -5.15 14.72
CA VAL A 476 7.85 -5.62 13.50
C VAL A 476 8.52 -6.97 13.76
N ALA A 477 8.00 -8.04 13.17
CA ALA A 477 8.69 -9.32 13.19
C ALA A 477 9.91 -9.26 12.25
N THR A 478 11.06 -9.69 12.74
CA THR A 478 12.31 -9.76 11.97
C THR A 478 12.84 -11.19 12.03
N THR A 479 13.49 -11.63 10.95
CA THR A 479 14.05 -12.97 10.85
C THR A 479 15.50 -12.85 10.43
N SER A 480 16.40 -13.42 11.23
CA SER A 480 17.81 -13.61 10.92
C SER A 480 18.11 -15.04 10.45
N GLU A 481 17.13 -15.96 10.56
CA GLU A 481 17.26 -17.34 10.06
C GLU A 481 17.58 -17.33 8.54
N PRO A 482 18.75 -17.83 8.11
CA PRO A 482 18.96 -18.12 6.70
C PRO A 482 17.91 -19.12 6.23
N SER A 483 17.49 -19.02 4.97
CA SER A 483 16.58 -20.02 4.40
C SER A 483 17.21 -21.40 4.59
N PRO A 484 16.46 -22.43 5.03
CA PRO A 484 17.00 -23.78 5.26
C PRO A 484 17.76 -24.36 4.06
N ASN A 485 17.54 -23.79 2.87
CA ASN A 485 18.02 -24.28 1.59
C ASN A 485 18.88 -23.26 0.82
N CYS A 486 19.22 -22.11 1.42
CA CYS A 486 20.10 -21.12 0.81
C CYS A 486 21.29 -20.86 1.75
N THR A 487 22.49 -20.87 1.18
CA THR A 487 23.72 -20.53 1.91
C THR A 487 23.82 -19.03 2.22
N VAL A 488 23.00 -18.19 1.57
CA VAL A 488 22.96 -16.74 1.77
C VAL A 488 21.62 -16.35 2.42
N PRO A 489 21.62 -15.61 3.55
CA PRO A 489 20.38 -15.10 4.14
C PRO A 489 19.68 -14.13 3.17
N ILE A 490 18.35 -14.28 3.05
CA ILE A 490 17.48 -13.39 2.27
C ILE A 490 16.75 -12.49 3.26
N PRO A 491 17.28 -11.31 3.60
CA PRO A 491 16.63 -10.41 4.54
C PRO A 491 15.35 -9.83 3.95
N GLY A 492 14.37 -9.54 4.82
CA GLY A 492 13.31 -8.61 4.46
C GLY A 492 13.87 -7.18 4.40
N LEU A 493 13.58 -6.45 3.33
CA LEU A 493 14.11 -5.10 3.10
C LEU A 493 13.75 -4.14 4.26
N THR A 494 12.45 -3.88 4.47
CA THR A 494 12.02 -2.93 5.51
C THR A 494 12.34 -3.42 6.92
N THR A 495 12.24 -4.71 7.19
CA THR A 495 12.49 -5.26 8.53
C THR A 495 13.95 -5.11 8.94
N THR A 496 14.89 -5.35 8.02
CA THR A 496 16.32 -5.14 8.30
C THR A 496 16.71 -3.66 8.29
N TYR A 497 16.06 -2.83 7.47
CA TYR A 497 16.19 -1.37 7.56
C TYR A 497 15.80 -0.86 8.95
N LEU A 498 14.64 -1.26 9.48
CA LEU A 498 14.19 -0.89 10.82
C LEU A 498 15.08 -1.45 11.94
N GLN A 499 15.64 -2.65 11.74
CA GLN A 499 16.60 -3.23 12.68
C GLN A 499 17.92 -2.45 12.71
N ALA A 500 18.42 -2.00 11.55
CA ALA A 500 19.60 -1.15 11.48
C ALA A 500 19.39 0.19 12.20
N ILE A 501 18.19 0.77 12.08
CA ILE A 501 17.81 1.96 12.85
C ILE A 501 17.84 1.66 14.35
N GLU A 502 17.18 0.59 14.82
CA GLU A 502 17.18 0.23 16.24
C GLU A 502 18.60 0.06 16.80
N SER A 503 19.46 -0.66 16.07
CA SER A 503 20.85 -0.89 16.49
C SER A 503 21.65 0.41 16.59
N LYS A 504 21.35 1.42 15.77
CA LYS A 504 21.96 2.76 15.88
C LYS A 504 21.49 3.52 17.12
N HIS A 505 20.23 3.35 17.53
CA HIS A 505 19.68 3.96 18.75
C HIS A 505 20.16 3.26 20.04
N SER A 506 20.46 1.97 19.97
CA SER A 506 20.84 1.15 21.13
C SER A 506 22.35 1.18 21.47
N ILE A 507 23.23 1.64 20.58
CA ILE A 507 24.70 1.63 20.76
C ILE A 507 25.24 3.06 21.03
N PRO A 508 26.07 3.30 22.06
CA PRO A 508 26.73 4.60 22.27
C PRO A 508 27.66 4.98 21.10
N ALA A 509 27.71 6.27 20.77
CA ALA A 509 28.42 6.84 19.60
C ALA A 509 29.94 6.52 19.47
N ASN A 510 30.56 5.88 20.46
CA ASN A 510 32.02 5.64 20.53
C ASN A 510 32.45 4.17 20.31
N THR A 511 31.57 3.30 19.82
CA THR A 511 31.91 1.89 19.56
C THR A 511 32.19 1.69 18.07
N PRO A 512 33.36 1.16 17.64
CA PRO A 512 33.65 0.95 16.23
C PRO A 512 32.61 0.04 15.58
N ASN A 513 32.24 0.35 14.33
CA ASN A 513 31.22 -0.30 13.50
C ASN A 513 31.46 -1.81 13.29
N SER A 514 31.22 -2.62 14.31
CA SER A 514 31.10 -4.07 14.19
C SER A 514 29.72 -4.46 14.70
N TYR A 515 28.72 -4.39 13.82
CA TYR A 515 27.36 -4.83 14.10
C TYR A 515 27.33 -6.37 14.11
N PRO A 516 27.15 -7.05 15.25
CA PRO A 516 27.25 -8.51 15.32
C PRO A 516 26.10 -9.25 14.60
N HIS A 517 25.04 -8.52 14.21
CA HIS A 517 23.78 -9.09 13.72
C HIS A 517 23.23 -8.46 12.44
N ALA A 518 23.92 -7.50 11.83
CA ALA A 518 23.49 -6.87 10.58
C ALA A 518 24.44 -7.26 9.45
N HIS A 519 24.05 -8.26 8.67
CA HIS A 519 24.74 -8.59 7.40
C HIS A 519 24.61 -7.49 6.34
N PHE A 520 23.85 -6.41 6.62
CA PHE A 520 23.54 -5.35 5.66
C PHE A 520 23.73 -3.98 6.31
N GLN A 521 24.53 -3.14 5.66
CA GLN A 521 24.71 -1.74 6.05
C GLN A 521 23.69 -0.85 5.33
N TYR A 522 23.16 0.15 6.04
CA TYR A 522 22.22 1.12 5.50
C TYR A 522 22.81 2.52 5.60
N ASN A 523 22.63 3.34 4.56
CA ASN A 523 23.03 4.74 4.62
C ASN A 523 22.01 5.54 5.44
N LEU A 524 22.22 5.57 6.75
CA LEU A 524 21.37 6.30 7.67
C LEU A 524 21.82 7.76 7.85
N SER A 525 22.92 8.19 7.23
CA SER A 525 23.65 9.42 7.61
C SER A 525 23.61 10.50 6.54
N GLU A 526 22.66 10.41 5.60
CA GLU A 526 22.66 11.31 4.44
C GLU A 526 22.41 12.75 4.84
N THR A 527 23.39 13.58 4.52
CA THR A 527 23.53 14.99 4.90
C THR A 527 22.47 15.90 4.28
N ILE A 528 21.66 15.35 3.37
CA ILE A 528 20.66 16.08 2.56
C ILE A 528 19.23 15.56 2.84
N SER A 529 19.08 14.46 3.57
CA SER A 529 17.79 13.84 3.85
C SER A 529 17.14 14.41 5.12
N LEU A 530 15.84 14.71 5.07
CA LEU A 530 15.01 15.08 6.24
C LEU A 530 15.02 14.01 7.35
N LEU A 531 15.64 12.86 7.12
CA LEU A 531 15.71 11.69 8.00
C LEU A 531 16.70 11.84 9.17
N ASP A 532 17.47 12.93 9.21
CA ASP A 532 18.26 13.40 10.36
C ASP A 532 19.08 12.26 11.01
N ASN A 533 20.01 11.70 10.24
CA ASN A 533 20.90 10.63 10.69
C ASN A 533 20.18 9.36 11.22
N GLY A 534 19.01 9.01 10.70
CA GLY A 534 18.25 7.81 11.11
C GLY A 534 17.45 8.00 12.40
N THR A 535 17.27 9.25 12.83
CA THR A 535 16.36 9.60 13.93
C THR A 535 14.92 9.76 13.46
N LYS A 536 14.69 9.83 12.15
CA LYS A 536 13.36 9.87 11.52
C LYS A 536 13.24 8.80 10.44
N LEU A 537 12.01 8.45 10.09
CA LEU A 537 11.69 7.64 8.92
C LEU A 537 10.50 8.22 8.16
N TYR A 538 10.44 7.98 6.85
CA TYR A 538 9.26 8.36 6.07
C TYR A 538 8.13 7.35 6.30
N ALA A 539 6.96 7.86 6.67
CA ALA A 539 5.77 7.05 6.84
C ALA A 539 4.48 7.79 6.51
N HIS A 540 3.41 7.03 6.29
CA HIS A 540 2.06 7.55 6.20
C HIS A 540 1.06 6.59 6.86
N ILE A 541 -0.12 7.10 7.20
CA ILE A 541 -1.20 6.32 7.80
C ILE A 541 -2.16 5.87 6.71
N ARG A 542 -2.54 4.59 6.73
CA ARG A 542 -3.65 4.06 5.93
C ARG A 542 -4.80 3.71 6.87
N LYS A 543 -5.97 4.27 6.58
CA LYS A 543 -7.20 3.99 7.34
C LYS A 543 -7.67 2.57 7.07
N SER A 544 -7.99 1.87 8.14
CA SER A 544 -8.49 0.51 8.15
C SER A 544 -9.97 0.45 8.55
N LYS A 545 -10.63 -0.66 8.22
CA LYS A 545 -11.95 -1.03 8.75
C LYS A 545 -11.84 -1.85 10.05
N PHE A 546 -10.64 -2.28 10.43
CA PHE A 546 -10.33 -3.04 11.64
C PHE A 546 -10.51 -2.15 12.88
N ARG A 547 -11.64 -2.29 13.57
CA ARG A 547 -12.08 -1.38 14.64
C ARG A 547 -12.76 -2.10 15.78
N LEU A 548 -12.56 -1.58 16.99
CA LEU A 548 -13.35 -1.95 18.17
C LEU A 548 -14.85 -1.73 17.95
N PRO A 549 -15.71 -2.45 18.70
CA PRO A 549 -17.15 -2.23 18.66
C PRO A 549 -17.52 -0.81 19.10
N THR A 550 -18.57 -0.24 18.50
CA THR A 550 -19.08 1.08 18.90
C THR A 550 -19.54 1.11 20.37
N GLN A 551 -20.10 0.01 20.87
CA GLN A 551 -20.53 -0.13 22.26
C GLN A 551 -19.42 -0.77 23.09
N THR A 552 -18.94 -0.06 24.12
CA THR A 552 -17.82 -0.52 24.97
C THR A 552 -18.14 -1.79 25.77
N LYS A 553 -19.41 -1.99 26.12
CA LYS A 553 -19.91 -3.19 26.82
C LYS A 553 -19.92 -4.45 25.95
N THR A 554 -19.83 -4.32 24.62
CA THR A 554 -19.81 -5.49 23.74
C THR A 554 -18.52 -6.29 23.96
N PRO A 555 -18.62 -7.62 24.15
CA PRO A 555 -17.45 -8.47 24.27
C PRO A 555 -16.61 -8.54 23.00
N ILE A 556 -15.32 -8.81 23.16
CA ILE A 556 -14.41 -9.04 22.04
C ILE A 556 -13.60 -10.32 22.26
N ILE A 557 -13.44 -11.07 21.18
CA ILE A 557 -12.55 -12.23 21.08
C ILE A 557 -11.48 -11.87 20.06
N MET A 558 -10.22 -12.00 20.45
CA MET A 558 -9.05 -11.62 19.65
C MET A 558 -8.16 -12.83 19.47
N ILE A 559 -7.80 -13.15 18.23
CA ILE A 559 -6.95 -14.29 17.89
C ILE A 559 -5.68 -13.78 17.22
N ALA A 560 -4.53 -14.08 17.83
CA ALA A 560 -3.25 -13.51 17.44
C ALA A 560 -2.14 -14.55 17.40
N SER A 561 -1.24 -14.40 16.43
CA SER A 561 0.00 -15.20 16.34
C SER A 561 1.19 -14.28 16.08
N GLY A 562 2.22 -14.34 16.91
CA GLY A 562 3.44 -13.53 16.76
C GLY A 562 3.14 -12.02 16.65
N SER A 563 3.62 -11.36 15.59
CA SER A 563 3.36 -9.92 15.36
C SER A 563 1.89 -9.58 15.12
N GLY A 564 1.02 -10.58 14.89
CA GLY A 564 -0.44 -10.42 14.92
C GLY A 564 -1.00 -9.87 16.24
N MET A 565 -0.18 -9.82 17.29
CA MET A 565 -0.52 -9.14 18.54
C MET A 565 -0.62 -7.61 18.41
N ALA A 566 -0.04 -7.03 17.36
CA ALA A 566 0.08 -5.58 17.20
C ALA A 566 -1.25 -4.82 17.40
N PRO A 567 -2.31 -5.02 16.60
CA PRO A 567 -3.53 -4.23 16.77
C PRO A 567 -4.22 -4.50 18.12
N PHE A 568 -4.07 -5.70 18.68
CA PHE A 568 -4.69 -6.07 19.94
C PHE A 568 -4.04 -5.43 21.15
N ARG A 569 -2.74 -5.13 21.10
CA ARG A 569 -2.11 -4.25 22.09
C ARG A 569 -2.83 -2.90 22.15
N GLY A 570 -3.09 -2.30 20.99
CA GLY A 570 -3.87 -1.06 20.89
C GLY A 570 -5.31 -1.22 21.43
N PHE A 571 -6.01 -2.29 21.06
CA PHE A 571 -7.39 -2.54 21.51
C PHE A 571 -7.48 -2.71 23.03
N LEU A 572 -6.56 -3.48 23.61
CA LEU A 572 -6.51 -3.73 25.05
C LEU A 572 -6.14 -2.48 25.84
N ALA A 573 -5.15 -1.71 25.38
CA ALA A 573 -4.80 -0.42 25.98
C ALA A 573 -5.99 0.57 25.96
N GLU A 574 -6.72 0.63 24.84
CA GLU A 574 -7.90 1.47 24.71
C GLU A 574 -9.02 1.06 25.68
N ARG A 575 -9.33 -0.23 25.74
CA ARG A 575 -10.36 -0.78 26.64
C ARG A 575 -9.99 -0.59 28.10
N ALA A 576 -8.72 -0.79 28.47
CA ALA A 576 -8.23 -0.52 29.81
C ALA A 576 -8.36 0.97 30.16
N ARG A 577 -8.05 1.88 29.22
CA ARG A 577 -8.24 3.31 29.41
C ARG A 577 -9.70 3.71 29.57
N LEU A 578 -10.61 3.10 28.80
CA LEU A 578 -12.05 3.32 28.94
C LEU A 578 -12.56 2.84 30.32
N SER A 579 -12.11 1.65 30.75
CA SER A 579 -12.44 1.10 32.07
C SER A 579 -11.94 2.02 33.20
N SER A 580 -10.71 2.55 33.09
CA SER A 580 -10.17 3.49 34.09
C SER A 580 -10.88 4.85 34.13
N MET A 581 -11.67 5.18 33.10
CA MET A 581 -12.59 6.33 33.10
C MET A 581 -13.97 6.00 33.66
N GLY A 582 -14.17 4.81 34.23
CA GLY A 582 -15.46 4.36 34.77
C GLY A 582 -16.47 3.95 33.69
N ARG A 583 -16.04 3.74 32.44
CA ARG A 583 -16.92 3.17 31.41
C ARG A 583 -17.07 1.68 31.65
N GLU A 584 -18.28 1.18 31.49
CA GLU A 584 -18.51 -0.27 31.47
C GLU A 584 -17.89 -0.87 30.20
N VAL A 585 -16.98 -1.82 30.40
CA VAL A 585 -16.22 -2.49 29.33
C VAL A 585 -16.51 -3.98 29.40
N GLY A 586 -16.98 -4.55 28.28
CA GLY A 586 -17.30 -5.96 28.18
C GLY A 586 -16.09 -6.89 28.25
N ARG A 587 -16.34 -8.20 28.22
CA ARG A 587 -15.29 -9.23 28.23
C ARG A 587 -14.29 -9.04 27.07
N SER A 588 -13.01 -9.19 27.35
CA SER A 588 -11.91 -9.13 26.38
C SER A 588 -11.10 -10.42 26.47
N LEU A 589 -11.31 -11.34 25.53
CA LEU A 589 -10.66 -12.65 25.50
C LEU A 589 -9.62 -12.70 24.38
N LEU A 590 -8.34 -12.78 24.71
CA LEU A 590 -7.23 -12.86 23.76
C LEU A 590 -6.68 -14.29 23.71
N PHE A 591 -6.67 -14.91 22.53
CA PHE A 591 -5.89 -16.11 22.26
C PHE A 591 -4.60 -15.72 21.57
N PHE A 592 -3.46 -15.97 22.21
CA PHE A 592 -2.15 -15.56 21.69
C PHE A 592 -1.19 -16.74 21.50
N GLY A 593 -0.75 -16.92 20.27
CA GLY A 593 0.19 -17.96 19.86
C GLY A 593 1.62 -17.45 19.74
N CYS A 594 2.55 -18.14 20.41
CA CYS A 594 3.98 -17.94 20.20
C CYS A 594 4.74 -19.28 20.34
N ARG A 595 6.08 -19.25 20.27
CA ARG A 595 6.90 -20.48 20.32
C ARG A 595 7.01 -21.02 21.75
N SER A 596 7.42 -20.18 22.68
CA SER A 596 7.60 -20.48 24.10
C SER A 596 7.23 -19.22 24.93
N PRO A 597 7.14 -19.32 26.27
CA PRO A 597 6.90 -18.16 27.13
C PRO A 597 7.90 -17.01 26.95
N GLU A 598 9.14 -17.33 26.56
CA GLU A 598 10.20 -16.34 26.30
C GLU A 598 9.94 -15.53 25.03
N ASN A 599 9.10 -16.04 24.12
CA ASN A 599 8.68 -15.35 22.92
C ASN A 599 7.36 -14.58 23.10
N MET A 600 6.94 -14.37 24.34
CA MET A 600 5.72 -13.64 24.66
C MET A 600 5.90 -12.13 24.44
N LEU A 601 5.43 -11.64 23.29
CA LEU A 601 5.44 -10.21 22.99
C LEU A 601 4.59 -9.45 24.02
N TYR A 602 5.18 -8.42 24.64
CA TYR A 602 4.53 -7.58 25.65
C TYR A 602 4.01 -8.34 26.88
N GLY A 603 4.62 -9.47 27.25
CA GLY A 603 4.14 -10.33 28.35
C GLY A 603 3.87 -9.60 29.67
N ALA A 604 4.80 -8.73 30.10
CA ALA A 604 4.63 -7.95 31.33
C ALA A 604 3.47 -6.93 31.25
N GLU A 605 3.31 -6.27 30.10
CA GLU A 605 2.21 -5.33 29.85
C GLU A 605 0.86 -6.05 29.90
N LEU A 606 0.77 -7.22 29.26
CA LEU A 606 -0.45 -8.03 29.23
C LEU A 606 -0.84 -8.57 30.61
N ALA A 607 0.15 -9.00 31.41
CA ALA A 607 -0.08 -9.41 32.78
C ALA A 607 -0.63 -8.26 33.63
N ALA A 608 -0.04 -7.06 33.51
CA ALA A 608 -0.50 -5.87 34.23
C ALA A 608 -1.94 -5.48 33.83
N LEU A 609 -2.26 -5.52 32.53
CA LEU A 609 -3.61 -5.23 32.04
C LEU A 609 -4.63 -6.24 32.55
N GLN A 610 -4.29 -7.53 32.58
CA GLN A 610 -5.16 -8.58 33.09
C GLN A 610 -5.40 -8.43 34.61
N SER A 611 -4.38 -8.11 35.40
CA SER A 611 -4.54 -7.86 36.84
C SER A 611 -5.35 -6.59 37.14
N GLY A 612 -5.24 -5.55 36.31
CA GLY A 612 -5.97 -4.29 36.47
C GLY A 612 -7.40 -4.30 35.91
N ASN A 613 -7.78 -5.31 35.14
CA ASN A 613 -9.08 -5.40 34.49
C ASN A 613 -9.63 -6.84 34.55
N GLY A 614 -10.51 -7.12 35.51
CA GLY A 614 -11.12 -8.44 35.69
C GLY A 614 -11.90 -8.96 34.48
N ASN A 615 -12.27 -8.08 33.53
CA ASN A 615 -12.94 -8.47 32.29
C ASN A 615 -11.96 -8.86 31.17
N MET A 616 -10.66 -8.84 31.40
CA MET A 616 -9.63 -9.27 30.43
C MET A 616 -9.08 -10.66 30.77
N GLU A 617 -8.85 -11.50 29.75
CA GLU A 617 -8.09 -12.75 29.89
C GLU A 617 -7.23 -13.00 28.65
N VAL A 618 -6.00 -13.46 28.87
CA VAL A 618 -5.07 -13.94 27.84
C VAL A 618 -4.90 -15.45 27.96
N VAL A 619 -5.26 -16.16 26.90
CA VAL A 619 -5.07 -17.61 26.73
C VAL A 619 -3.90 -17.84 25.78
N THR A 620 -2.81 -18.39 26.28
CA THR A 620 -1.58 -18.59 25.50
C THR A 620 -1.52 -19.98 24.85
N ALA A 621 -0.97 -20.05 23.65
CA ALA A 621 -0.63 -21.29 22.96
C ALA A 621 0.87 -21.31 22.64
N TYR A 622 1.62 -22.24 23.23
CA TYR A 622 3.07 -22.32 23.00
C TYR A 622 3.44 -23.50 22.08
N SER A 623 3.70 -23.19 20.81
CA SER A 623 3.94 -24.19 19.76
C SER A 623 5.21 -25.03 19.90
N ARG A 624 6.15 -24.65 20.77
CA ARG A 624 7.43 -25.36 20.98
C ARG A 624 7.59 -25.89 22.41
N SER A 625 6.93 -25.30 23.40
CA SER A 625 7.03 -25.74 24.80
C SER A 625 5.82 -26.55 25.28
N GLU A 626 4.69 -26.51 24.58
CA GLU A 626 3.51 -27.31 24.91
C GLU A 626 3.25 -28.42 23.88
N LYS A 627 2.61 -29.50 24.34
CA LYS A 627 2.15 -30.59 23.48
C LYS A 627 0.66 -30.84 23.70
N ARG A 628 -0.05 -31.19 22.62
CA ARG A 628 -1.44 -31.65 22.70
C ARG A 628 -1.52 -32.99 23.41
N LYS A 629 -2.71 -33.33 23.92
CA LYS A 629 -3.00 -34.61 24.61
C LYS A 629 -2.72 -35.86 23.74
N GLY A 630 -2.66 -35.72 22.41
CA GLY A 630 -2.28 -36.79 21.47
C GLY A 630 -0.88 -36.63 20.85
N GLY A 631 -0.02 -35.77 21.40
CA GLY A 631 1.24 -35.38 20.78
C GLY A 631 1.07 -34.28 19.71
N GLY A 632 2.17 -33.64 19.32
CA GLY A 632 2.17 -32.52 18.38
C GLY A 632 2.09 -31.13 19.03
N LYS A 633 2.35 -30.09 18.24
CA LYS A 633 2.42 -28.69 18.67
C LYS A 633 1.04 -28.13 19.01
N VAL A 634 0.99 -27.21 19.98
CA VAL A 634 -0.22 -26.45 20.37
C VAL A 634 -0.26 -25.10 19.64
N TYR A 635 -1.42 -24.76 19.09
CA TYR A 635 -1.70 -23.49 18.42
C TYR A 635 -2.98 -22.84 18.96
N VAL A 636 -3.26 -21.61 18.50
CA VAL A 636 -4.39 -20.81 18.99
C VAL A 636 -5.75 -21.44 18.70
N GLN A 637 -5.89 -22.15 17.58
CA GLN A 637 -7.11 -22.87 17.25
C GLN A 637 -7.38 -24.03 18.23
N ASP A 638 -6.33 -24.68 18.75
CA ASP A 638 -6.50 -25.74 19.75
C ASP A 638 -7.04 -25.14 21.06
N ARG A 639 -6.48 -23.99 21.49
CA ARG A 639 -6.97 -23.26 22.68
C ARG A 639 -8.38 -22.73 22.52
N LEU A 640 -8.74 -22.29 21.30
CA LEU A 640 -10.10 -21.87 20.98
C LEU A 640 -11.08 -23.04 21.11
N GLU A 641 -10.72 -24.23 20.64
CA GLU A 641 -11.54 -25.43 20.80
C GLU A 641 -11.70 -25.82 22.27
N GLU A 642 -10.63 -25.77 23.07
CA GLU A 642 -10.67 -26.02 24.53
C GLU A 642 -11.66 -25.09 25.25
N ARG A 643 -11.86 -23.87 24.74
CA ARG A 643 -12.79 -22.86 25.27
C ARG A 643 -14.04 -22.69 24.40
N GLY A 644 -14.36 -23.70 23.59
CA GLY A 644 -15.41 -23.63 22.56
C GLY A 644 -16.76 -23.17 23.11
N GLU A 645 -17.20 -23.68 24.25
CA GLU A 645 -18.48 -23.30 24.88
C GLU A 645 -18.56 -21.81 25.21
N GLU A 646 -17.52 -21.25 25.83
CA GLU A 646 -17.46 -19.81 26.15
C GLU A 646 -17.40 -18.97 24.87
N VAL A 647 -16.58 -19.40 23.89
CA VAL A 647 -16.47 -18.72 22.59
C VAL A 647 -17.82 -18.68 21.88
N MET A 648 -18.55 -19.79 21.84
CA MET A 648 -19.87 -19.86 21.22
C MET A 648 -20.89 -18.99 21.96
N ARG A 649 -20.93 -19.03 23.30
CA ARG A 649 -21.82 -18.16 24.10
C ARG A 649 -21.57 -16.69 23.79
N LEU A 650 -20.30 -16.26 23.82
CA LEU A 650 -19.90 -14.89 23.53
C LEU A 650 -20.36 -14.46 22.12
N LEU A 651 -20.16 -15.32 21.11
CA LEU A 651 -20.49 -15.00 19.71
C LEU A 651 -21.99 -15.00 19.41
N LEU A 652 -22.72 -15.97 19.95
CA LEU A 652 -24.12 -16.22 19.59
C LEU A 652 -25.10 -15.48 20.50
N GLU A 653 -24.82 -15.40 21.79
CA GLU A 653 -25.74 -14.83 22.78
C GLU A 653 -25.36 -13.40 23.16
N GLU A 654 -24.06 -13.14 23.40
CA GLU A 654 -23.59 -11.84 23.90
C GLU A 654 -23.20 -10.85 22.79
N GLY A 655 -23.32 -11.25 21.53
CA GLY A 655 -23.07 -10.35 20.40
C GLY A 655 -21.60 -9.99 20.20
N ALA A 656 -20.66 -10.81 20.68
CA ALA A 656 -19.23 -10.53 20.65
C ALA A 656 -18.71 -10.28 19.22
N TYR A 657 -17.66 -9.45 19.14
CA TYR A 657 -16.88 -9.30 17.91
C TYR A 657 -15.70 -10.27 17.93
N PHE A 658 -15.44 -10.90 16.79
CA PHE A 658 -14.38 -11.86 16.54
C PHE A 658 -13.33 -11.25 15.64
N TYR A 659 -12.11 -11.14 16.14
CA TYR A 659 -10.98 -10.54 15.44
C TYR A 659 -9.86 -11.55 15.26
N ILE A 660 -9.29 -11.61 14.06
CA ILE A 660 -8.10 -12.43 13.78
C ILE A 660 -7.01 -11.53 13.20
N CYS A 661 -5.78 -11.66 13.70
CA CYS A 661 -4.63 -10.95 13.17
C CYS A 661 -3.37 -11.83 13.15
N GLY A 662 -2.59 -11.76 12.07
CA GLY A 662 -1.38 -12.57 11.86
C GLY A 662 -1.38 -13.29 10.52
N SER A 663 -0.94 -14.55 10.49
CA SER A 663 -0.81 -15.28 9.23
C SER A 663 -2.17 -15.71 8.65
N ALA A 664 -2.33 -15.59 7.33
CA ALA A 664 -3.54 -16.06 6.63
C ALA A 664 -3.78 -17.57 6.82
N SER A 665 -2.71 -18.36 6.95
CA SER A 665 -2.80 -19.79 7.28
C SER A 665 -3.47 -20.04 8.64
N MET A 666 -3.09 -19.27 9.66
CA MET A 666 -3.65 -19.39 11.02
C MET A 666 -5.13 -19.00 11.02
N ALA A 667 -5.49 -17.93 10.31
CA ALA A 667 -6.88 -17.49 10.23
C ALA A 667 -7.81 -18.56 9.64
N ARG A 668 -7.37 -19.25 8.58
CA ARG A 668 -8.11 -20.40 8.03
C ARG A 668 -8.30 -21.53 9.03
N GLU A 669 -7.24 -21.90 9.74
CA GLU A 669 -7.29 -22.99 10.74
C GLU A 669 -8.23 -22.64 11.90
N VAL A 670 -8.20 -21.38 12.35
CA VAL A 670 -9.10 -20.85 13.39
C VAL A 670 -10.55 -20.86 12.92
N ALA A 671 -10.82 -20.37 11.71
CA ALA A 671 -12.16 -20.36 11.13
C ALA A 671 -12.72 -21.78 10.97
N GLY A 672 -11.89 -22.72 10.48
CA GLY A 672 -12.24 -24.13 10.34
C GLY A 672 -12.57 -24.77 11.69
N ARG A 673 -11.72 -24.55 12.70
CA ARG A 673 -11.91 -25.11 14.04
C ARG A 673 -13.15 -24.56 14.74
N LEU A 674 -13.40 -23.25 14.65
CA LEU A 674 -14.65 -22.66 15.15
C LEU A 674 -15.88 -23.24 14.45
N GLY A 675 -15.78 -23.46 13.13
CA GLY A 675 -16.81 -24.14 12.36
C GLY A 675 -17.09 -25.54 12.87
N GLU A 676 -16.06 -26.34 13.11
CA GLU A 676 -16.18 -27.69 13.70
C GLU A 676 -16.86 -27.66 15.08
N CYS A 677 -16.50 -26.71 15.95
CA CYS A 677 -17.16 -26.52 17.25
C CYS A 677 -18.66 -26.25 17.09
N LEU A 678 -19.05 -25.33 16.21
CA LEU A 678 -20.45 -24.99 15.96
C LEU A 678 -21.24 -26.17 15.41
N ARG A 679 -20.66 -26.94 14.47
CA ARG A 679 -21.31 -28.16 13.94
C ARG A 679 -21.50 -29.20 15.04
N ARG A 680 -20.49 -29.42 15.88
CA ARG A 680 -20.53 -30.42 16.95
C ARG A 680 -21.53 -30.06 18.06
N SER A 681 -21.58 -28.80 18.47
CA SER A 681 -22.40 -28.36 19.61
C SER A 681 -23.83 -27.99 19.23
N LEU A 682 -24.07 -27.50 18.01
CA LEU A 682 -25.39 -27.02 17.58
C LEU A 682 -26.00 -27.83 16.43
N GLY A 683 -25.29 -28.83 15.89
CA GLY A 683 -25.77 -29.65 14.78
C GLY A 683 -25.95 -28.87 13.48
N TRP A 684 -25.22 -27.77 13.29
CA TRP A 684 -25.33 -26.95 12.07
C TRP A 684 -24.77 -27.70 10.85
N ASP A 685 -25.47 -27.57 9.73
CA ASP A 685 -24.97 -27.98 8.43
C ASP A 685 -24.02 -26.91 7.83
N GLU A 686 -23.39 -27.26 6.71
CA GLU A 686 -22.46 -26.36 6.01
C GLU A 686 -23.11 -25.06 5.55
N GLU A 687 -24.36 -25.13 5.07
CA GLU A 687 -25.06 -23.97 4.53
C GLU A 687 -25.37 -22.96 5.63
N ARG A 688 -25.88 -23.43 6.77
CA ARG A 688 -26.16 -22.58 7.93
C ARG A 688 -24.89 -21.97 8.50
N LEU A 689 -23.82 -22.75 8.64
CA LEU A 689 -22.54 -22.24 9.13
C LEU A 689 -21.99 -21.16 8.19
N ARG A 690 -22.03 -21.42 6.88
CA ARG A 690 -21.60 -20.45 5.86
C ARG A 690 -22.41 -19.18 5.95
N SER A 691 -23.74 -19.27 5.94
CA SER A 691 -24.65 -18.13 6.04
C SER A 691 -24.41 -17.29 7.30
N TRP A 692 -24.23 -17.94 8.46
CA TRP A 692 -23.89 -17.26 9.71
C TRP A 692 -22.53 -16.56 9.64
N SER A 693 -21.49 -17.25 9.15
CA SER A 693 -20.13 -16.71 9.07
C SER A 693 -20.04 -15.52 8.11
N GLU A 694 -20.76 -15.56 6.99
CA GLU A 694 -20.88 -14.45 6.04
C GLU A 694 -21.71 -13.31 6.64
N GLY A 695 -22.77 -13.62 7.37
CA GLY A 695 -23.57 -12.66 8.12
C GLY A 695 -22.73 -11.89 9.15
N MET A 696 -21.87 -12.57 9.90
CA MET A 696 -20.96 -11.94 10.84
C MET A 696 -19.97 -10.99 10.15
N ARG A 697 -19.41 -11.39 9.00
CA ARG A 697 -18.48 -10.55 8.20
C ARG A 697 -19.19 -9.33 7.63
N ARG A 698 -20.35 -9.50 7.00
CA ARG A 698 -21.18 -8.38 6.50
C ARG A 698 -21.56 -7.42 7.63
N GLY A 699 -21.90 -7.94 8.80
CA GLY A 699 -22.17 -7.18 10.01
C GLY A 699 -20.93 -6.56 10.67
N LYS A 700 -19.72 -6.75 10.10
CA LYS A 700 -18.43 -6.32 10.66
C LYS A 700 -18.15 -6.84 12.07
N ARG A 701 -18.81 -7.92 12.47
CA ARG A 701 -18.58 -8.62 13.75
C ARG A 701 -17.49 -9.66 13.65
N TRP A 702 -17.19 -10.17 12.44
CA TRP A 702 -16.00 -10.95 12.15
C TRP A 702 -15.06 -10.08 11.32
N GLN A 703 -13.87 -9.76 11.83
CA GLN A 703 -12.89 -8.94 11.14
C GLN A 703 -11.52 -9.63 11.14
N GLU A 704 -10.83 -9.56 10.02
CA GLU A 704 -9.51 -10.17 9.83
C GLU A 704 -8.51 -9.11 9.34
N ASP A 705 -7.34 -9.07 9.97
CA ASP A 705 -6.18 -8.27 9.55
C ASP A 705 -5.00 -9.24 9.38
N VAL A 706 -5.01 -9.94 8.23
CA VAL A 706 -4.15 -11.10 7.96
C VAL A 706 -3.24 -10.87 6.77
N TRP A 707 -2.04 -11.44 6.82
CA TRP A 707 -1.02 -11.34 5.77
C TRP A 707 -0.22 -12.64 5.64
N GLY A 708 0.58 -12.77 4.57
CA GLY A 708 1.58 -13.83 4.41
C GLY A 708 1.51 -14.58 3.10
#